data_AF-K9QLU6-F1
#
_entry.id   AF-K9QLU6-F1
#
_cell.length_a   1.000
_cell.length_b   1.000
_cell.length_c   1.000
_cell.angle_alpha   90.00
_cell.angle_beta   90.00
_cell.angle_gamma   90.00
#
_symmetry.space_group_name_H-M   'P 1'
#
loop_
_entity.id
_entity.type
_entity.pdbx_description
1 polymer ?
#
loop_
_entity_poly.entity_id
_entity_poly.type
_entity_poly.pdbx_seq_one_letter_code
_entity_poly.pdbx_strand_id
1 'polypeptide(L)'
;MVQSSLSTNIVNSTNDTEPSYGQILAVFIRRFPWFIAAFITAIALAAFMTARTKPTYRSSMQLLVEPNYQGREDRAGAQAQFLEPDVQIDTATQLNLMQSSGLIQKAVTKLQPEYPDITIADIRNALVLNQLRSKEDNVATKIFQVDYTANDPEKTQKVLAAIRQVYVEYNKQQQDSRLRKGLQVIREQLSKASEEVNAAEANLQRFRRNQNLIDPEAQAKALEDSLNTIEQERRTTRSLYQEALAKQKSLQEQLKRSPQNALVASRLSQSTRYQGLLNEIQKTELLLAQERLRFTDETPGVQKLKEQLQSQKELLQQEVSRTLGNKSAGVFNSGEPLLEQGQFGEIDLSLASQLVETQTTIVSLTARDQSLAQKENQLRLEIKRFPPLLAYYNRIQPQLQFSRERLEQLLRAEQQLRQELAKGGFNWEVVEEPQLGIKLGPNLQQNLMLGAVVGLMLGGIAAFIREVSDDSVHTTAELEKQAALPLLGTTPKLPPAKTRESVIKLPFGKPDIPAPWTVEVLQSPPRWESLDMIYKNIELLNSVSSLKSLMISSPMVDEGKSALALGLAMSAARLHKRVLLIDANLRNPSLHQQLNIPNDQGLSTLLASEITLPHQIGTHSVGSTYIDILTAGPRPTDPANLLSSPRMKELMNAFEENYDLVILDAPPVLGLVDAMLTASSCRSVVLVASMSRVTRAQIAQATAMLSKLNLIGVVANGVANSGSTYVQYAREYRYSLQQAVEK
;
A
#
# COMPACT_ATOMS: atom_id res chain seq x y z
N MET A 1 -37.61 11.31 76.69
CA MET A 1 -37.32 12.52 75.89
C MET A 1 -35.83 12.51 75.60
N VAL A 2 -35.41 11.90 74.48
CA VAL A 2 -35.20 12.51 73.14
C VAL A 2 -33.88 13.31 73.16
N GLN A 3 -32.77 12.66 72.76
CA GLN A 3 -32.06 12.80 71.46
C GLN A 3 -31.14 14.03 71.43
N SER A 4 -29.95 14.04 70.82
CA SER A 4 -29.23 13.05 70.02
C SER A 4 -27.77 13.51 69.90
N SER A 5 -26.88 12.53 69.93
CA SER A 5 -25.49 12.54 69.46
C SER A 5 -25.26 13.28 68.14
N LEU A 6 -24.16 14.05 68.04
CA LEU A 6 -23.50 14.34 66.78
C LEU A 6 -21.98 14.42 66.99
N SER A 7 -21.36 13.30 66.64
CA SER A 7 -19.97 13.07 66.29
C SER A 7 -19.43 14.10 65.28
N THR A 8 -18.31 14.74 65.60
CA THR A 8 -17.53 15.53 64.64
C THR A 8 -16.52 14.64 63.95
N ASN A 9 -16.82 14.38 62.67
CA ASN A 9 -15.94 13.72 61.71
C ASN A 9 -14.60 14.43 61.60
N ILE A 10 -13.52 13.69 61.81
CA ILE A 10 -12.17 14.04 61.34
C ILE A 10 -12.21 13.87 59.82
N VAL A 11 -12.43 14.96 59.09
CA VAL A 11 -12.17 15.03 57.66
C VAL A 11 -10.68 15.33 57.50
N ASN A 12 -9.89 14.29 57.28
CA ASN A 12 -8.58 14.43 56.65
C ASN A 12 -8.80 14.89 55.21
N SER A 13 -8.85 16.19 54.96
CA SER A 13 -8.68 16.76 53.63
C SER A 13 -7.18 16.87 53.35
N THR A 14 -6.58 15.78 52.88
CA THR A 14 -5.43 15.87 51.99
C THR A 14 -5.93 16.47 50.67
N ASN A 15 -6.14 17.78 50.67
CA ASN A 15 -6.22 18.53 49.42
C ASN A 15 -4.80 18.58 48.86
N ASP A 16 -4.50 17.63 47.99
CA ASP A 16 -3.47 17.81 46.97
C ASP A 16 -3.83 19.06 46.19
N THR A 17 -3.25 20.19 46.59
CA THR A 17 -3.39 21.45 45.88
C THR A 17 -2.65 21.31 44.56
N GLU A 18 -3.39 21.00 43.50
CA GLU A 18 -2.93 21.22 42.14
C GLU A 18 -2.42 22.68 42.05
N PRO A 19 -1.16 22.90 41.61
CA PRO A 19 -0.64 24.25 41.51
C PRO A 19 -1.48 25.02 40.50
N SER A 20 -2.11 26.10 40.96
CA SER A 20 -2.88 27.00 40.09
C SER A 20 -2.00 27.47 38.93
N TYR A 21 -2.55 27.54 37.71
CA TYR A 21 -1.82 27.97 36.51
C TYR A 21 -1.05 29.30 36.70
N GLY A 22 -1.54 30.19 37.56
CA GLY A 22 -0.84 31.43 37.93
C GLY A 22 0.46 31.22 38.72
N GLN A 23 0.53 30.17 39.56
CA GLN A 23 1.74 29.79 40.29
C GLN A 23 2.81 29.23 39.35
N ILE A 24 2.41 28.38 38.41
CA ILE A 24 3.32 27.82 37.39
C ILE A 24 3.93 28.94 36.52
N LEU A 25 3.11 29.93 36.15
CA LEU A 25 3.58 31.10 35.40
C LEU A 25 4.58 31.96 36.20
N ALA A 26 4.31 32.18 37.49
CA ALA A 26 5.20 32.94 38.36
C ALA A 26 6.56 32.24 38.57
N VAL A 27 6.54 30.92 38.74
CA VAL A 27 7.74 30.07 38.80
C VAL A 27 8.55 30.21 37.52
N PHE A 28 7.88 30.12 36.37
CA PHE A 28 8.52 30.21 35.06
C PHE A 28 9.21 31.57 34.86
N ILE A 29 8.54 32.68 35.17
CA ILE A 29 9.11 34.03 35.05
C ILE A 29 10.33 34.20 35.95
N ARG A 30 10.27 33.68 37.18
CA ARG A 30 11.36 33.81 38.17
C ARG A 30 12.61 33.02 37.80
N ARG A 31 12.43 31.85 37.17
CA ARG A 31 13.53 30.94 36.80
C ARG A 31 13.83 30.92 35.30
N PHE A 32 13.28 31.88 34.56
CA PHE A 32 13.45 32.05 33.12
C PHE A 32 14.92 32.02 32.62
N PRO A 33 15.93 32.54 33.36
CA PRO A 33 17.33 32.43 32.92
C PRO A 33 17.82 30.97 32.82
N TRP A 34 17.36 30.09 33.71
CA TRP A 34 17.72 28.66 33.68
C TRP A 34 17.05 27.92 32.53
N PHE A 35 15.81 28.30 32.22
CA PHE A 35 15.10 27.82 31.05
C PHE A 35 15.87 28.16 29.75
N ILE A 36 16.28 29.43 29.61
CA ILE A 36 17.04 29.88 28.43
C ILE A 36 18.38 29.14 28.31
N ALA A 37 19.12 28.98 29.41
CA ALA A 37 20.42 28.31 29.39
C ALA A 37 20.31 26.86 28.86
N ALA A 38 19.33 26.10 29.34
CA ALA A 38 19.09 24.74 28.87
C ALA A 38 18.61 24.69 27.41
N PHE A 39 17.73 25.62 27.01
CA PHE A 39 17.23 25.71 25.63
C PHE A 39 18.34 26.00 24.62
N ILE A 40 19.20 26.99 24.90
CA ILE A 40 20.35 27.33 24.04
C ILE A 40 21.32 26.16 23.94
N THR A 41 21.59 25.46 25.05
CA THR A 41 22.51 24.31 25.09
C THR A 41 22.00 23.17 24.22
N ALA A 42 20.69 22.85 24.26
CA ALA A 42 20.09 21.81 23.43
C ALA A 42 20.18 22.13 21.93
N ILE A 43 19.94 23.39 21.55
CA ILE A 43 20.07 23.85 20.15
C ILE A 43 21.53 23.78 19.69
N ALA A 44 22.49 24.21 20.52
CA ALA A 44 23.91 24.14 20.21
C ALA A 44 24.39 22.69 20.00
N LEU A 45 23.92 21.76 20.84
CA LEU A 45 24.18 20.32 20.67
C LEU A 45 23.58 19.77 19.38
N ALA A 46 22.33 20.11 19.05
CA ALA A 46 21.69 19.69 17.81
C ALA A 46 22.43 20.22 16.56
N ALA A 47 22.88 21.47 16.59
CA ALA A 47 23.70 22.06 15.54
C ALA A 47 25.06 21.35 15.40
N PHE A 48 25.73 21.07 16.52
CA PHE A 48 27.01 20.37 16.55
C PHE A 48 26.92 18.93 16.01
N MET A 49 25.90 18.17 16.43
CA MET A 49 25.67 16.82 15.91
C MET A 49 25.38 16.84 14.40
N THR A 50 24.55 17.78 13.95
CA THR A 50 24.21 17.95 12.52
C THR A 50 25.42 18.29 11.67
N ALA A 51 26.37 19.09 12.19
CA ALA A 51 27.61 19.41 11.49
C ALA A 51 28.58 18.23 11.36
N ARG A 52 28.51 17.24 12.27
CA ARG A 52 29.38 16.05 12.28
C ARG A 52 28.82 14.88 11.48
N THR A 53 27.52 14.85 11.21
CA THR A 53 26.90 13.80 10.38
C THR A 53 27.26 13.97 8.90
N LYS A 54 27.75 12.89 8.28
CA LYS A 54 28.09 12.88 6.85
C LYS A 54 26.82 13.11 6.00
N PRO A 55 26.92 13.87 4.90
CA PRO A 55 25.78 14.09 4.01
C PRO A 55 25.37 12.79 3.33
N THR A 56 24.07 12.57 3.25
CA THR A 56 23.47 11.43 2.53
C THR A 56 22.91 11.91 1.21
N TYR A 57 23.24 11.22 0.14
CA TYR A 57 22.81 11.49 -1.23
C TYR A 57 21.93 10.35 -1.72
N ARG A 58 20.95 10.65 -2.57
CA ARG A 58 20.13 9.67 -3.29
C ARG A 58 20.23 9.90 -4.78
N SER A 59 20.57 8.83 -5.49
CA SER A 59 20.41 8.76 -6.94
C SER A 59 19.15 7.96 -7.26
N SER A 60 18.51 8.29 -8.37
CA SER A 60 17.30 7.64 -8.84
C SER A 60 17.46 7.29 -10.32
N MET A 61 16.87 6.17 -10.74
CA MET A 61 16.69 5.82 -12.15
C MET A 61 15.27 5.30 -12.38
N GLN A 62 14.76 5.45 -13.60
CA GLN A 62 13.44 4.94 -13.98
C GLN A 62 13.56 3.91 -15.10
N LEU A 63 12.90 2.77 -14.90
CA LEU A 63 12.88 1.65 -15.84
C LEU A 63 11.45 1.36 -16.27
N LEU A 64 11.20 1.36 -17.57
CA LEU A 64 9.94 0.92 -18.13
C LEU A 64 9.99 -0.60 -18.35
N VAL A 65 9.01 -1.30 -17.79
CA VAL A 65 8.90 -2.76 -17.87
C VAL A 65 7.71 -3.10 -18.74
N GLU A 66 7.95 -3.20 -20.05
CA GLU A 66 6.93 -3.67 -20.98
C GLU A 66 7.27 -5.06 -21.52
N PRO A 67 6.32 -6.00 -21.50
CA PRO A 67 6.39 -7.11 -22.40
C PRO A 67 6.25 -6.62 -23.84
N ASN A 68 7.29 -6.81 -24.65
CA ASN A 68 7.19 -6.67 -26.11
C ASN A 68 6.24 -7.71 -26.72
N TYR A 69 5.73 -8.63 -25.92
CA TYR A 69 4.54 -9.40 -26.22
C TYR A 69 3.29 -8.53 -26.00
N GLN A 70 2.99 -7.68 -26.99
CA GLN A 70 1.59 -7.31 -27.20
C GLN A 70 0.91 -8.57 -27.73
N GLY A 71 0.47 -9.42 -26.81
CA GLY A 71 -0.53 -10.42 -27.14
C GLY A 71 -1.71 -9.64 -27.70
N ARG A 72 -1.83 -9.60 -29.03
CA ARG A 72 -3.12 -9.28 -29.65
C ARG A 72 -4.08 -10.33 -29.07
N GLU A 73 -4.95 -9.89 -28.17
CA GLU A 73 -5.93 -10.73 -27.44
C GLU A 73 -6.85 -11.53 -28.39
N ASP A 74 -6.84 -11.25 -29.70
CA ASP A 74 -7.80 -11.76 -30.67
C ASP A 74 -7.39 -13.01 -31.47
N ARG A 75 -6.55 -13.92 -30.94
CA ARG A 75 -6.34 -15.23 -31.61
C ARG A 75 -6.61 -16.41 -30.69
N ALA A 76 -7.88 -16.56 -30.34
CA ALA A 76 -8.47 -17.85 -29.99
C ALA A 76 -8.37 -18.79 -31.20
N GLY A 77 -7.28 -19.55 -31.28
CA GLY A 77 -7.07 -20.61 -32.26
C GLY A 77 -5.91 -21.51 -31.81
N ALA A 78 -5.83 -22.72 -32.37
CA ALA A 78 -4.88 -23.79 -32.03
C ALA A 78 -3.38 -23.40 -31.99
N GLN A 79 -3.04 -22.17 -32.35
CA GLN A 79 -1.73 -21.53 -32.18
C GLN A 79 -1.36 -21.29 -30.70
N ALA A 80 -2.34 -21.14 -29.81
CA ALA A 80 -2.10 -20.92 -28.38
C ALA A 80 -1.64 -22.17 -27.60
N GLN A 81 -1.66 -23.35 -28.22
CA GLN A 81 -1.36 -24.62 -27.54
C GLN A 81 0.13 -24.96 -27.47
N PHE A 82 0.98 -24.24 -28.22
CA PHE A 82 2.42 -24.47 -28.28
C PHE A 82 3.25 -23.44 -27.50
N LEU A 83 2.61 -22.36 -27.06
CA LEU A 83 3.19 -21.37 -26.15
C LEU A 83 2.50 -21.63 -24.81
N GLU A 84 3.28 -21.82 -23.74
CA GLU A 84 2.72 -22.04 -22.39
C GLU A 84 1.63 -20.99 -22.10
N PRO A 85 0.38 -21.42 -21.84
CA PRO A 85 -0.66 -20.48 -21.50
C PRO A 85 -0.32 -19.91 -20.13
N ASP A 86 -0.33 -18.57 -20.04
CA ASP A 86 -0.33 -17.83 -18.79
C ASP A 86 1.02 -17.73 -18.04
N VAL A 87 2.09 -17.35 -18.75
CA VAL A 87 3.12 -16.53 -18.07
C VAL A 87 2.56 -15.11 -17.98
N GLN A 88 1.58 -14.88 -17.10
CA GLN A 88 1.37 -13.55 -16.53
C GLN A 88 2.68 -13.19 -15.86
N ILE A 89 3.47 -12.36 -16.54
CA ILE A 89 4.74 -11.87 -16.01
C ILE A 89 4.38 -10.99 -14.84
N ASP A 90 4.36 -11.60 -13.66
CA ASP A 90 4.14 -10.91 -12.41
C ASP A 90 5.31 -9.95 -12.20
N THR A 91 5.03 -8.67 -12.33
CA THR A 91 6.00 -7.59 -12.17
C THR A 91 6.62 -7.63 -10.76
N ALA A 92 5.92 -8.18 -9.76
CA ALA A 92 6.47 -8.41 -8.42
C ALA A 92 7.59 -9.47 -8.42
N THR A 93 7.48 -10.51 -9.25
CA THR A 93 8.54 -11.52 -9.42
C THR A 93 9.78 -10.93 -10.08
N GLN A 94 9.62 -10.03 -11.07
CA GLN A 94 10.75 -9.34 -11.68
C GLN A 94 11.42 -8.30 -10.75
N LEU A 95 10.65 -7.66 -9.87
CA LEU A 95 11.16 -6.75 -8.83
C LEU A 95 12.04 -7.48 -7.80
N ASN A 96 11.61 -8.65 -7.32
CA ASN A 96 12.39 -9.45 -6.37
C ASN A 96 13.70 -9.97 -6.98
N LEU A 97 13.73 -10.17 -8.30
CA LEU A 97 14.95 -10.54 -9.02
C LEU A 97 16.03 -9.45 -8.96
N MET A 98 15.66 -8.15 -9.04
CA MET A 98 16.63 -7.06 -8.90
C MET A 98 17.29 -7.01 -7.52
N GLN A 99 16.55 -7.40 -6.46
CA GLN A 99 17.07 -7.50 -5.10
C GLN A 99 17.70 -8.87 -4.76
N SER A 100 17.78 -9.77 -5.75
CA SER A 100 18.38 -11.08 -5.57
C SER A 100 19.88 -10.97 -5.34
N SER A 101 20.39 -11.75 -4.38
CA SER A 101 21.81 -11.73 -4.01
C SER A 101 22.73 -12.04 -5.18
N GLY A 102 22.28 -12.85 -6.15
CA GLY A 102 23.08 -13.21 -7.34
C GLY A 102 23.29 -12.06 -8.32
N LEU A 103 22.29 -11.20 -8.54
CA LEU A 103 22.43 -10.03 -9.41
C LEU A 103 23.19 -8.90 -8.72
N ILE A 104 22.92 -8.68 -7.43
CA ILE A 104 23.68 -7.71 -6.64
C ILE A 104 25.16 -8.11 -6.58
N GLN A 105 25.48 -9.39 -6.43
CA GLN A 105 26.88 -9.86 -6.44
C GLN A 105 27.60 -9.49 -7.74
N LYS A 106 26.95 -9.64 -8.90
CA LYS A 106 27.53 -9.24 -10.19
C LYS A 106 27.75 -7.73 -10.26
N ALA A 107 26.85 -6.93 -9.68
CA ALA A 107 27.01 -5.47 -9.61
C ALA A 107 28.18 -5.10 -8.67
N VAL A 108 28.28 -5.76 -7.50
CA VAL A 108 29.42 -5.61 -6.56
C VAL A 108 30.73 -5.92 -7.27
N THR A 109 30.85 -7.05 -7.98
CA THR A 109 32.07 -7.41 -8.71
C THR A 109 32.47 -6.35 -9.76
N LYS A 110 31.50 -5.73 -10.45
CA LYS A 110 31.78 -4.63 -11.39
C LYS A 110 32.24 -3.35 -10.69
N LEU A 111 31.76 -3.08 -9.48
CA LEU A 111 32.06 -1.86 -8.71
C LEU A 111 33.31 -1.99 -7.83
N GLN A 112 33.75 -3.21 -7.54
CA GLN A 112 34.86 -3.52 -6.64
C GLN A 112 36.20 -2.83 -6.99
N PRO A 113 36.57 -2.60 -8.28
CA PRO A 113 37.77 -1.86 -8.63
C PRO A 113 37.78 -0.40 -8.17
N GLU A 114 36.61 0.24 -8.11
CA GLU A 114 36.45 1.65 -7.71
C GLU A 114 36.02 1.80 -6.25
N TYR A 115 35.31 0.81 -5.70
CA TYR A 115 34.79 0.79 -4.33
C TYR A 115 35.09 -0.56 -3.66
N PRO A 116 36.31 -0.79 -3.15
CA PRO A 116 36.73 -2.10 -2.63
C PRO A 116 35.95 -2.56 -1.39
N ASP A 117 35.43 -1.62 -0.58
CA ASP A 117 34.67 -1.92 0.64
C ASP A 117 33.17 -2.17 0.39
N ILE A 118 32.70 -2.15 -0.87
CA ILE A 118 31.26 -2.31 -1.16
C ILE A 118 30.83 -3.76 -1.00
N THR A 119 29.82 -3.99 -0.15
CA THR A 119 29.27 -5.34 0.08
C THR A 119 27.86 -5.49 -0.51
N ILE A 120 27.40 -6.74 -0.64
CA ILE A 120 26.01 -7.05 -1.03
C ILE A 120 25.02 -6.40 -0.05
N ALA A 121 25.35 -6.42 1.25
CA ALA A 121 24.49 -5.87 2.30
C ALA A 121 24.35 -4.35 2.17
N ASP A 122 25.44 -3.64 1.84
CA ASP A 122 25.41 -2.19 1.62
C ASP A 122 24.52 -1.81 0.45
N ILE A 123 24.56 -2.57 -0.64
CA ILE A 123 23.69 -2.33 -1.80
C ILE A 123 22.25 -2.67 -1.46
N ARG A 124 21.98 -3.87 -0.92
CA ARG A 124 20.62 -4.34 -0.64
C ARG A 124 19.88 -3.42 0.33
N ASN A 125 20.51 -3.00 1.42
CA ASN A 125 19.85 -2.23 2.47
C ASN A 125 19.54 -0.79 2.05
N ALA A 126 20.32 -0.24 1.11
CA ALA A 126 20.17 1.13 0.64
C ALA A 126 19.49 1.27 -0.73
N LEU A 127 19.12 0.15 -1.36
CA LEU A 127 18.39 0.09 -2.62
C LEU A 127 16.89 -0.04 -2.36
N VAL A 128 16.12 0.95 -2.81
CA VAL A 128 14.66 0.98 -2.68
C VAL A 128 14.05 0.94 -4.07
N LEU A 129 13.02 0.11 -4.26
CA LEU A 129 12.27 0.04 -5.52
C LEU A 129 10.83 0.44 -5.27
N ASN A 130 10.36 1.41 -6.06
CA ASN A 130 9.01 1.96 -5.97
C ASN A 130 8.33 1.90 -7.34
N GLN A 131 7.12 1.35 -7.40
CA GLN A 131 6.30 1.42 -8.61
C GLN A 131 5.61 2.78 -8.67
N LEU A 132 5.80 3.53 -9.76
CA LEU A 132 5.12 4.80 -9.93
C LEU A 132 3.63 4.56 -10.18
N ARG A 133 2.78 5.36 -9.56
CA ARG A 133 1.33 5.34 -9.75
C ARG A 133 0.87 6.60 -10.46
N SER A 134 -0.09 6.47 -11.36
CA SER A 134 -0.70 7.64 -12.01
C SER A 134 -1.43 8.49 -10.98
N LYS A 135 -1.27 9.81 -11.05
CA LYS A 135 -1.90 10.77 -10.13
C LYS A 135 -3.41 10.90 -10.32
N GLU A 136 -3.91 10.55 -11.50
CA GLU A 136 -5.32 10.74 -11.87
C GLU A 136 -6.21 9.57 -11.41
N ASP A 137 -5.74 8.33 -11.54
CA ASP A 137 -6.58 7.13 -11.27
C ASP A 137 -5.98 6.16 -10.22
N ASN A 138 -4.85 6.49 -9.58
CA ASN A 138 -4.11 5.60 -8.65
C ASN A 138 -3.78 4.21 -9.25
N VAL A 139 -3.76 4.11 -10.59
CA VAL A 139 -3.40 2.89 -11.31
C VAL A 139 -1.88 2.75 -11.32
N ALA A 140 -1.42 1.53 -11.03
CA ALA A 140 -0.01 1.20 -11.04
C ALA A 140 0.53 1.28 -12.48
N THR A 141 1.51 2.16 -12.71
CA THR A 141 2.16 2.27 -14.02
C THR A 141 3.15 1.13 -14.24
N LYS A 142 3.61 0.94 -15.47
CA LYS A 142 4.69 -0.01 -15.80
C LYS A 142 6.09 0.57 -15.54
N ILE A 143 6.17 1.77 -14.96
CA ILE A 143 7.43 2.47 -14.68
C ILE A 143 7.84 2.21 -13.23
N PHE A 144 9.07 1.75 -13.05
CA PHE A 144 9.67 1.49 -11.76
C PHE A 144 10.79 2.48 -11.50
N GLN A 145 10.71 3.15 -10.36
CA GLN A 145 11.77 3.98 -9.85
C GLN A 145 12.64 3.16 -8.92
N VAL A 146 13.95 3.14 -9.21
CA VAL A 146 14.96 2.50 -8.38
C VAL A 146 15.84 3.58 -7.78
N ASP A 147 15.88 3.62 -6.45
CA ASP A 147 16.58 4.61 -5.67
C ASP A 147 17.72 3.96 -4.90
N TYR A 148 18.88 4.61 -4.85
CA TYR A 148 20.00 4.17 -4.04
C TYR A 148 20.58 5.32 -3.23
N THR A 149 20.80 5.08 -1.94
CA THR A 149 21.24 6.11 -0.99
C THR A 149 22.62 5.79 -0.41
N ALA A 150 23.56 6.74 -0.49
CA ALA A 150 24.90 6.59 0.09
C ALA A 150 25.51 7.94 0.47
N ASN A 151 26.70 7.93 1.08
CA ASN A 151 27.38 9.13 1.57
C ASN A 151 28.19 9.88 0.49
N ASP A 152 28.13 9.43 -0.77
CA ASP A 152 28.90 9.97 -1.89
C ASP A 152 27.99 10.08 -3.14
N PRO A 153 27.84 11.27 -3.73
CA PRO A 153 26.96 11.49 -4.87
C PRO A 153 27.37 10.71 -6.13
N GLU A 154 28.66 10.54 -6.40
CA GLU A 154 29.13 9.78 -7.58
C GLU A 154 28.94 8.28 -7.36
N LYS A 155 29.25 7.80 -6.15
CA LYS A 155 29.00 6.40 -5.76
C LYS A 155 27.54 6.03 -5.97
N THR A 156 26.60 6.91 -5.60
CA THR A 156 25.18 6.58 -5.76
C THR A 156 24.78 6.37 -7.22
N GLN A 157 25.29 7.20 -8.12
CA GLN A 157 25.03 7.10 -9.55
C GLN A 157 25.67 5.83 -10.16
N LYS A 158 26.96 5.59 -9.86
CA LYS A 158 27.70 4.44 -10.39
C LYS A 158 27.11 3.10 -9.94
N VAL A 159 26.66 3.02 -8.68
CA VAL A 159 25.99 1.82 -8.15
C VAL A 159 24.72 1.52 -8.95
N LEU A 160 23.85 2.51 -9.15
CA LEU A 160 22.65 2.33 -9.98
C LEU A 160 22.98 2.02 -11.44
N ALA A 161 24.01 2.63 -12.02
CA ALA A 161 24.46 2.33 -13.37
C ALA A 161 24.95 0.88 -13.53
N ALA A 162 25.68 0.35 -12.54
CA ALA A 162 26.13 -1.04 -12.53
C ALA A 162 24.95 -2.02 -12.36
N ILE A 163 24.00 -1.72 -11.45
CA ILE A 163 22.79 -2.53 -11.26
C ILE A 163 21.97 -2.55 -12.55
N ARG A 164 21.76 -1.39 -13.18
CA ARG A 164 21.11 -1.27 -14.49
C ARG A 164 21.75 -2.19 -15.52
N GLN A 165 23.06 -2.10 -15.69
CA GLN A 165 23.78 -2.87 -16.70
C GLN A 165 23.68 -4.38 -16.45
N VAL A 166 23.89 -4.82 -15.21
CA VAL A 166 23.78 -6.24 -14.83
C VAL A 166 22.37 -6.77 -15.10
N TYR A 167 21.35 -5.97 -14.78
CA TYR A 167 19.97 -6.40 -14.91
C TYR A 167 19.49 -6.44 -16.36
N VAL A 168 19.81 -5.42 -17.16
CA VAL A 168 19.56 -5.42 -18.62
C VAL A 168 20.24 -6.61 -19.29
N GLU A 169 21.50 -6.89 -18.92
CA GLU A 169 22.26 -8.02 -19.46
C GLU A 169 21.66 -9.38 -19.03
N TYR A 170 21.25 -9.52 -17.77
CA TYR A 170 20.58 -10.72 -17.28
C TYR A 170 19.27 -10.99 -18.01
N ASN A 171 18.43 -9.97 -18.20
CA ASN A 171 17.15 -10.12 -18.89
C ASN A 171 17.34 -10.52 -20.36
N LYS A 172 18.31 -9.90 -21.05
CA LYS A 172 18.68 -10.29 -22.41
C LYS A 172 19.12 -11.75 -22.48
N GLN A 173 19.97 -12.20 -21.56
CA GLN A 173 20.42 -13.59 -21.48
C GLN A 173 19.27 -14.57 -21.19
N GLN A 174 18.37 -14.24 -20.25
CA GLN A 174 17.22 -15.07 -19.93
C GLN A 174 16.25 -15.19 -21.12
N GLN A 175 16.03 -14.09 -21.83
CA GLN A 175 15.22 -14.07 -23.03
C GLN A 175 15.83 -14.92 -24.14
N ASP A 176 17.12 -14.74 -24.44
CA ASP A 176 17.83 -15.55 -25.43
C ASP A 176 17.76 -17.04 -25.08
N SER A 177 17.88 -17.39 -23.80
CA SER A 177 17.75 -18.77 -23.31
C SER A 177 16.34 -19.32 -23.51
N ARG A 178 15.28 -18.58 -23.13
CA ARG A 178 13.88 -18.99 -23.32
C ARG A 178 13.54 -19.17 -24.80
N LEU A 179 13.93 -18.22 -25.65
CA LEU A 179 13.68 -18.28 -27.09
C LEU A 179 14.42 -19.45 -27.76
N ARG A 180 15.68 -19.72 -27.37
CA ARG A 180 16.43 -20.88 -27.87
C ARG A 180 15.79 -22.20 -27.45
N LYS A 181 15.33 -22.32 -26.20
CA LYS A 181 14.59 -23.50 -25.71
C LYS A 181 13.26 -23.68 -26.47
N GLY A 182 12.51 -22.59 -26.69
CA GLY A 182 11.28 -22.62 -27.48
C GLY A 182 11.53 -23.07 -28.92
N LEU A 183 12.55 -22.53 -29.58
CA LEU A 183 12.96 -22.95 -30.93
C LEU A 183 13.38 -24.43 -30.97
N GLN A 184 14.06 -24.92 -29.94
CA GLN A 184 14.44 -26.34 -29.85
C GLN A 184 13.19 -27.23 -29.82
N VAL A 185 12.21 -26.91 -28.97
CA VAL A 185 10.94 -27.67 -28.89
C VAL A 185 10.20 -27.65 -30.22
N ILE A 186 10.10 -26.49 -30.88
CA ILE A 186 9.46 -26.38 -32.21
C ILE A 186 10.21 -27.24 -33.25
N ARG A 187 11.55 -27.21 -33.26
CA ARG A 187 12.35 -28.03 -34.19
C ARG A 187 12.17 -29.53 -33.99
N GLU A 188 12.10 -29.98 -32.73
CA GLU A 188 11.82 -31.38 -32.41
C GLU A 188 10.42 -31.78 -32.90
N GLN A 189 9.42 -30.92 -32.75
CA GLN A 189 8.07 -31.15 -33.26
C GLN A 189 8.00 -31.08 -34.80
N LEU A 190 8.77 -30.20 -35.44
CA LEU A 190 8.87 -30.12 -36.90
C LEU A 190 9.43 -31.41 -37.50
N SER A 191 10.46 -32.00 -36.87
CA SER A 191 11.00 -33.30 -37.30
C SER A 191 9.93 -34.37 -37.27
N LYS A 192 9.20 -34.49 -36.14
CA LYS A 192 8.12 -35.46 -35.99
C LYS A 192 6.97 -35.23 -36.98
N ALA A 193 6.53 -33.99 -37.15
CA ALA A 193 5.46 -33.66 -38.10
C ALA A 193 5.88 -33.93 -39.55
N SER A 194 7.15 -33.68 -39.90
CA SER A 194 7.68 -34.01 -41.23
C SER A 194 7.72 -35.53 -41.45
N GLU A 195 8.14 -36.31 -40.47
CA GLU A 195 8.10 -37.78 -40.52
C GLU A 195 6.66 -38.31 -40.68
N GLU A 196 5.70 -37.73 -39.94
CA GLU A 196 4.27 -38.07 -40.05
C GLU A 196 3.71 -37.80 -41.46
N VAL A 197 4.02 -36.63 -42.05
CA VAL A 197 3.63 -36.30 -43.43
C VAL A 197 4.25 -37.27 -44.42
N ASN A 198 5.56 -37.52 -44.32
CA ASN A 198 6.27 -38.44 -45.21
C ASN A 198 5.69 -39.87 -45.13
N ALA A 199 5.36 -40.33 -43.93
CA ALA A 199 4.73 -41.63 -43.71
C ALA A 199 3.30 -41.69 -44.31
N ALA A 200 2.50 -40.64 -44.11
CA ALA A 200 1.15 -40.54 -44.66
C ALA A 200 1.15 -40.48 -46.20
N GLU A 201 2.06 -39.70 -46.79
CA GLU A 201 2.26 -39.63 -48.24
C GLU A 201 2.70 -40.98 -48.81
N ALA A 202 3.68 -41.64 -48.19
CA ALA A 202 4.14 -42.95 -48.60
C ALA A 202 3.03 -44.00 -48.52
N ASN A 203 2.18 -43.96 -47.48
CA ASN A 203 1.02 -44.84 -47.35
C ASN A 203 -0.02 -44.59 -48.44
N LEU A 204 -0.31 -43.33 -48.76
CA LEU A 204 -1.22 -42.98 -49.86
C LEU A 204 -0.66 -43.43 -51.22
N GLN A 205 0.63 -43.22 -51.47
CA GLN A 205 1.30 -43.67 -52.69
C GLN A 205 1.29 -45.19 -52.82
N ARG A 206 1.60 -45.92 -51.74
CA ARG A 206 1.52 -47.40 -51.71
C ARG A 206 0.11 -47.88 -51.97
N PHE A 207 -0.91 -47.25 -51.38
CA PHE A 207 -2.31 -47.58 -51.64
C PHE A 207 -2.66 -47.39 -53.12
N ARG A 208 -2.34 -46.21 -53.69
CA ARG A 208 -2.58 -45.91 -55.12
C ARG A 208 -1.86 -46.89 -56.05
N ARG A 209 -0.59 -47.21 -55.77
CA ARG A 209 0.22 -48.15 -56.56
C ARG A 209 -0.29 -49.59 -56.44
N ASN A 210 -0.56 -50.07 -55.24
CA ASN A 210 -0.98 -51.46 -55.03
C ASN A 210 -2.37 -51.75 -55.59
N GLN A 211 -3.26 -50.75 -55.57
CA GLN A 211 -4.63 -50.87 -56.06
C GLN A 211 -4.78 -50.38 -57.51
N ASN A 212 -3.72 -49.86 -58.13
CA ASN A 212 -3.73 -49.19 -59.44
C ASN A 212 -4.80 -48.09 -59.55
N LEU A 213 -4.99 -47.32 -58.47
CA LEU A 213 -5.98 -46.24 -58.39
C LEU A 213 -5.26 -44.89 -58.44
N ILE A 214 -5.69 -44.01 -59.33
CA ILE A 214 -5.21 -42.61 -59.37
C ILE A 214 -6.16 -41.75 -58.54
N ASP A 215 -7.45 -41.80 -58.90
CA ASP A 215 -8.55 -41.16 -58.21
C ASP A 215 -9.66 -42.20 -58.00
N PRO A 216 -9.76 -42.79 -56.79
CA PRO A 216 -10.74 -43.84 -56.49
C PRO A 216 -12.21 -43.38 -56.66
N GLU A 217 -12.52 -42.12 -56.36
CA GLU A 217 -13.89 -41.60 -56.45
C GLU A 217 -14.30 -41.41 -57.91
N ALA A 218 -13.44 -40.79 -58.71
CA ALA A 218 -13.70 -40.63 -60.14
C ALA A 218 -13.80 -41.98 -60.87
N GLN A 219 -12.95 -42.95 -60.51
CA GLN A 219 -12.98 -44.30 -61.09
C GLN A 219 -14.23 -45.09 -60.67
N ALA A 220 -14.67 -45.00 -59.41
CA ALA A 220 -15.90 -45.64 -58.94
C ALA A 220 -17.12 -45.13 -59.73
N LYS A 221 -17.21 -43.80 -59.88
CA LYS A 221 -18.27 -43.15 -60.64
C LYS A 221 -18.28 -43.56 -62.11
N ALA A 222 -17.11 -43.58 -62.76
CA ALA A 222 -17.00 -44.02 -64.15
C ALA A 222 -17.47 -45.47 -64.37
N LEU A 223 -17.21 -46.37 -63.41
CA LEU A 223 -17.71 -47.75 -63.46
C LEU A 223 -19.22 -47.83 -63.26
N GLU A 224 -19.79 -47.05 -62.34
CA GLU A 224 -21.24 -46.96 -62.13
C GLU A 224 -21.96 -46.43 -63.39
N ASP A 225 -21.41 -45.39 -64.03
CA ASP A 225 -21.92 -44.84 -65.29
C ASP A 225 -21.84 -45.89 -66.43
N SER A 226 -20.75 -46.66 -66.48
CA SER A 226 -20.60 -47.77 -67.43
C SER A 226 -21.62 -48.89 -67.17
N LEU A 227 -21.85 -49.25 -65.91
CA LEU A 227 -22.86 -50.24 -65.53
C LEU A 227 -24.26 -49.78 -65.95
N ASN A 228 -24.63 -48.53 -65.67
CA ASN A 228 -25.90 -47.95 -66.07
C ASN A 228 -26.10 -47.99 -67.59
N THR A 229 -25.05 -47.69 -68.35
CA THR A 229 -25.05 -47.77 -69.81
C THR A 229 -25.30 -49.20 -70.30
N ILE A 230 -24.59 -50.19 -69.73
CA ILE A 230 -24.77 -51.61 -70.08
C ILE A 230 -26.16 -52.11 -69.71
N GLU A 231 -26.68 -51.76 -68.52
CA GLU A 231 -28.02 -52.13 -68.11
C GLU A 231 -29.08 -51.54 -69.06
N GLN A 232 -28.91 -50.30 -69.51
CA GLN A 232 -29.77 -49.68 -70.50
C GLN A 232 -29.70 -50.40 -71.85
N GLU A 233 -28.50 -50.72 -72.35
CA GLU A 233 -28.32 -51.49 -73.59
C GLU A 233 -28.95 -52.87 -73.50
N ARG A 234 -28.86 -53.55 -72.35
CA ARG A 234 -29.53 -54.84 -72.12
C ARG A 234 -31.04 -54.72 -72.13
N ARG A 235 -31.60 -53.71 -71.45
CA ARG A 235 -33.06 -53.47 -71.46
C ARG A 235 -33.55 -53.25 -72.88
N THR A 236 -32.85 -52.43 -73.67
CA THR A 236 -33.16 -52.22 -75.09
C THR A 236 -33.05 -53.50 -75.90
N THR A 237 -31.96 -54.26 -75.74
CA THR A 237 -31.75 -55.54 -76.45
C THR A 237 -32.83 -56.56 -76.13
N ARG A 238 -33.23 -56.66 -74.86
CA ARG A 238 -34.34 -57.54 -74.42
C ARG A 238 -35.68 -57.09 -74.97
N SER A 239 -35.94 -55.79 -75.06
CA SER A 239 -37.16 -55.26 -75.70
C SER A 239 -37.22 -55.66 -77.18
N LEU A 240 -36.13 -55.45 -77.92
CA LEU A 240 -36.02 -55.85 -79.34
C LEU A 240 -36.17 -57.37 -79.50
N TYR A 241 -35.66 -58.16 -78.56
CA TYR A 241 -35.82 -59.61 -78.57
C TYR A 241 -37.28 -60.03 -78.39
N GLN A 242 -38.01 -59.40 -77.46
CA GLN A 242 -39.44 -59.66 -77.28
C GLN A 242 -40.26 -59.23 -78.50
N GLU A 243 -39.92 -58.10 -79.13
CA GLU A 243 -40.52 -57.66 -80.38
C GLU A 243 -40.30 -58.68 -81.50
N ALA A 244 -39.08 -59.18 -81.65
CA ALA A 244 -38.74 -60.21 -82.64
C ALA A 244 -39.47 -61.54 -82.36
N LEU A 245 -39.63 -61.95 -81.10
CA LEU A 245 -40.43 -63.12 -80.72
C LEU A 245 -41.91 -62.95 -81.08
N ALA A 246 -42.50 -61.79 -80.79
CA ALA A 246 -43.89 -61.49 -81.15
C ALA A 246 -44.08 -61.50 -82.68
N LYS A 247 -43.14 -60.90 -83.43
CA LYS A 247 -43.12 -60.92 -84.89
C LYS A 247 -43.01 -62.36 -85.43
N GLN A 248 -42.12 -63.18 -84.86
CA GLN A 248 -42.00 -64.58 -85.21
C GLN A 248 -43.31 -65.34 -85.00
N LYS A 249 -43.96 -65.15 -83.85
CA LYS A 249 -45.24 -65.81 -83.55
C LYS A 249 -46.33 -65.43 -84.54
N SER A 250 -46.45 -64.13 -84.86
CA SER A 250 -47.39 -63.62 -85.87
C SER A 250 -47.13 -64.24 -87.26
N LEU A 251 -45.86 -64.30 -87.68
CA LEU A 251 -45.48 -64.91 -88.96
C LEU A 251 -45.74 -66.43 -88.98
N GLN A 252 -45.53 -67.13 -87.87
CA GLN A 252 -45.86 -68.56 -87.74
C GLN A 252 -47.37 -68.82 -87.82
N GLU A 253 -48.20 -67.98 -87.19
CA GLU A 253 -49.66 -68.07 -87.25
C GLU A 253 -50.19 -67.85 -88.67
N GLN A 254 -49.62 -66.88 -89.40
CA GLN A 254 -49.98 -66.62 -90.81
C GLN A 254 -49.59 -67.78 -91.73
N LEU A 255 -48.40 -68.36 -91.54
CA LEU A 255 -47.89 -69.46 -92.36
C LEU A 255 -48.41 -70.86 -91.95
N LYS A 256 -49.02 -70.99 -90.77
CA LYS A 256 -49.40 -72.28 -90.14
C LYS A 256 -48.27 -73.32 -90.13
N ARG A 257 -47.01 -72.86 -90.13
CA ARG A 257 -45.82 -73.72 -90.24
C ARG A 257 -44.72 -73.25 -89.30
N SER A 258 -43.87 -74.18 -88.89
CA SER A 258 -42.71 -73.89 -88.07
C SER A 258 -41.61 -73.17 -88.88
N PRO A 259 -40.66 -72.46 -88.23
CA PRO A 259 -39.55 -71.80 -88.90
C PRO A 259 -38.69 -72.72 -89.76
N GLN A 260 -38.47 -73.93 -89.28
CA GLN A 260 -37.68 -74.94 -89.98
C GLN A 260 -38.44 -75.44 -91.22
N ASN A 261 -39.75 -75.67 -91.10
CA ASN A 261 -40.58 -76.10 -92.22
C ASN A 261 -40.79 -75.00 -93.26
N ALA A 262 -40.91 -73.74 -92.82
CA ALA A 262 -41.02 -72.58 -93.71
C ALA A 262 -39.72 -72.36 -94.52
N LEU A 263 -38.55 -72.54 -93.90
CA LEU A 263 -37.26 -72.48 -94.60
C LEU A 263 -37.11 -73.60 -95.63
N VAL A 264 -37.50 -74.81 -95.26
CA VAL A 264 -37.45 -76.00 -96.12
C VAL A 264 -38.38 -75.82 -97.33
N ALA A 265 -39.63 -75.44 -97.10
CA ALA A 265 -40.59 -75.17 -98.15
C ALA A 265 -40.16 -74.01 -99.05
N SER A 266 -39.59 -72.93 -98.50
CA SER A 266 -39.04 -71.81 -99.27
C SER A 266 -37.90 -72.25 -100.21
N ARG A 267 -36.96 -73.08 -99.71
CA ARG A 267 -35.88 -73.65 -100.53
C ARG A 267 -36.38 -74.56 -101.64
N LEU A 268 -37.41 -75.36 -101.37
CA LEU A 268 -38.02 -76.25 -102.37
C LEU A 268 -38.83 -75.48 -103.41
N SER A 269 -39.57 -74.44 -103.00
CA SER A 269 -40.31 -73.55 -103.89
C SER A 269 -39.40 -72.78 -104.85
N GLN A 270 -38.19 -72.43 -104.42
CA GLN A 270 -37.19 -71.78 -105.27
C GLN A 270 -36.44 -72.74 -106.22
N SER A 271 -36.54 -74.06 -106.01
CA SER A 271 -35.88 -75.04 -106.89
C SER A 271 -36.66 -75.22 -108.20
N THR A 272 -36.11 -74.71 -109.30
CA THR A 272 -36.71 -74.81 -110.64
C THR A 272 -36.97 -76.26 -111.06
N ARG A 273 -36.05 -77.17 -110.73
CA ARG A 273 -36.15 -78.59 -111.07
C ARG A 273 -37.23 -79.29 -110.25
N TYR A 274 -37.36 -78.93 -108.98
CA TYR A 274 -38.43 -79.42 -108.10
C TYR A 274 -39.81 -78.96 -108.61
N GLN A 275 -39.96 -77.67 -108.92
CA GLN A 275 -41.20 -77.12 -109.51
C GLN A 275 -41.54 -77.77 -110.85
N GLY A 276 -40.54 -77.99 -111.71
CA GLY A 276 -40.71 -78.66 -113.00
C GLY A 276 -41.25 -80.09 -112.84
N LEU A 277 -40.66 -80.89 -111.94
CA LEU A 277 -41.13 -82.24 -111.64
C LEU A 277 -42.55 -82.24 -111.05
N LEU A 278 -42.85 -81.29 -110.16
CA LEU A 278 -44.19 -81.12 -109.59
C LEU A 278 -45.25 -80.86 -110.67
N ASN A 279 -44.96 -79.97 -111.61
CA ASN A 279 -45.85 -79.67 -112.73
C ASN A 279 -46.05 -80.89 -113.66
N GLU A 280 -44.98 -81.64 -113.95
CA GLU A 280 -45.09 -82.87 -114.75
C GLU A 280 -45.87 -83.99 -114.02
N ILE A 281 -45.72 -84.09 -112.70
CA ILE A 281 -46.53 -84.99 -111.87
C ILE A 281 -47.99 -84.57 -111.93
N GLN A 282 -48.33 -83.30 -111.72
CA GLN A 282 -49.71 -82.82 -111.77
C GLN A 282 -50.37 -83.05 -113.14
N LYS A 283 -49.63 -82.82 -114.24
CA LYS A 283 -50.10 -83.16 -115.60
C LYS A 283 -50.36 -84.65 -115.74
N THR A 284 -49.44 -85.49 -115.25
CA THR A 284 -49.56 -86.95 -115.33
C THR A 284 -50.72 -87.45 -114.47
N GLU A 285 -50.94 -86.89 -113.27
CA GLU A 285 -52.08 -87.18 -112.40
C GLU A 285 -53.41 -86.80 -113.05
N LEU A 286 -53.47 -85.64 -113.73
CA LEU A 286 -54.66 -85.20 -114.46
C LEU A 286 -54.98 -86.11 -115.66
N LEU A 287 -53.96 -86.47 -116.45
CA LEU A 287 -54.11 -87.43 -117.56
C LEU A 287 -54.56 -88.80 -117.06
N LEU A 288 -53.96 -89.28 -115.96
CA LEU A 288 -54.32 -90.55 -115.33
C LEU A 288 -55.77 -90.51 -114.82
N ALA A 289 -56.20 -89.41 -114.21
CA ALA A 289 -57.58 -89.23 -113.75
C ALA A 289 -58.57 -89.23 -114.92
N GLN A 290 -58.24 -88.59 -116.05
CA GLN A 290 -59.07 -88.58 -117.25
C GLN A 290 -59.22 -89.97 -117.88
N GLU A 291 -58.11 -90.71 -118.02
CA GLU A 291 -58.12 -92.07 -118.56
C GLU A 291 -58.91 -93.03 -117.67
N ARG A 292 -58.83 -92.88 -116.34
CA ARG A 292 -59.59 -93.67 -115.36
C ARG A 292 -61.10 -93.45 -115.40
N LEU A 293 -61.58 -92.34 -115.97
CA LEU A 293 -63.02 -92.15 -116.19
C LEU A 293 -63.57 -93.07 -117.29
N ARG A 294 -62.69 -93.57 -118.17
CA ARG A 294 -63.06 -94.37 -119.35
C ARG A 294 -62.59 -95.82 -119.26
N PHE A 295 -61.52 -96.08 -118.52
CA PHE A 295 -60.85 -97.37 -118.48
C PHE A 295 -60.54 -97.81 -117.04
N THR A 296 -60.47 -99.13 -116.83
CA THR A 296 -60.11 -99.70 -115.53
C THR A 296 -58.60 -99.70 -115.29
N ASP A 297 -58.22 -99.89 -114.04
CA ASP A 297 -56.83 -99.82 -113.56
C ASP A 297 -55.88 -100.88 -114.16
N GLU A 298 -56.40 -101.89 -114.85
CA GLU A 298 -55.66 -102.97 -115.52
C GLU A 298 -55.33 -102.66 -116.99
N THR A 299 -55.83 -101.55 -117.52
CA THR A 299 -55.65 -101.17 -118.92
C THR A 299 -54.19 -100.73 -119.17
N PRO A 300 -53.54 -101.16 -120.27
CA PRO A 300 -52.12 -100.84 -120.52
C PRO A 300 -51.79 -99.33 -120.49
N GLY A 301 -52.70 -98.48 -120.98
CA GLY A 301 -52.55 -97.02 -120.93
C GLY A 301 -52.55 -96.44 -119.51
N VAL A 302 -53.44 -96.95 -118.65
CA VAL A 302 -53.53 -96.56 -117.22
C VAL A 302 -52.33 -97.09 -116.44
N GLN A 303 -51.88 -98.33 -116.70
CA GLN A 303 -50.67 -98.88 -116.08
C GLN A 303 -49.41 -98.08 -116.44
N LYS A 304 -49.23 -97.74 -117.72
CA LYS A 304 -48.09 -96.93 -118.16
C LYS A 304 -48.06 -95.55 -117.49
N LEU A 305 -49.21 -94.88 -117.36
CA LEU A 305 -49.31 -93.60 -116.66
C LEU A 305 -49.06 -93.75 -115.14
N LYS A 306 -49.48 -94.85 -114.51
CA LYS A 306 -49.15 -95.16 -113.11
C LYS A 306 -47.65 -95.38 -112.90
N GLU A 307 -47.00 -96.16 -113.77
CA GLU A 307 -45.55 -96.37 -113.73
C GLU A 307 -44.78 -95.06 -113.94
N GLN A 308 -45.21 -94.24 -114.91
CA GLN A 308 -44.63 -92.93 -115.16
C GLN A 308 -44.79 -92.00 -113.95
N LEU A 309 -45.98 -91.96 -113.35
CA LEU A 309 -46.25 -91.17 -112.14
C LEU A 309 -45.38 -91.63 -110.97
N GLN A 310 -45.21 -92.95 -110.79
CA GLN A 310 -44.37 -93.52 -109.75
C GLN A 310 -42.90 -93.14 -109.93
N SER A 311 -42.38 -93.27 -111.16
CA SER A 311 -41.01 -92.85 -111.49
C SER A 311 -40.78 -91.36 -111.25
N GLN A 312 -41.74 -90.51 -111.63
CA GLN A 312 -41.65 -89.07 -111.38
C GLN A 312 -41.66 -88.75 -109.87
N LYS A 313 -42.45 -89.46 -109.06
CA LYS A 313 -42.47 -89.32 -107.60
C LYS A 313 -41.13 -89.71 -106.96
N GLU A 314 -40.49 -90.77 -107.45
CA GLU A 314 -39.15 -91.18 -107.01
C GLU A 314 -38.08 -90.13 -107.38
N LEU A 315 -38.15 -89.58 -108.60
CA LEU A 315 -37.27 -88.48 -109.02
C LEU A 315 -37.48 -87.21 -108.18
N LEU A 316 -38.72 -86.90 -107.82
CA LEU A 316 -39.04 -85.77 -106.93
C LEU A 316 -38.42 -85.97 -105.54
N GLN A 317 -38.52 -87.17 -104.96
CA GLN A 317 -37.90 -87.49 -103.65
C GLN A 317 -36.37 -87.38 -103.70
N GLN A 318 -35.75 -87.82 -104.80
CA GLN A 318 -34.31 -87.68 -105.00
C GLN A 318 -33.90 -86.20 -105.07
N GLU A 319 -34.71 -85.35 -105.71
CA GLU A 319 -34.45 -83.91 -105.81
C GLU A 319 -34.64 -83.17 -104.47
N VAL A 320 -35.63 -83.57 -103.65
CA VAL A 320 -35.79 -83.07 -102.28
C VAL A 320 -34.53 -83.35 -101.45
N SER A 321 -34.04 -84.59 -101.52
CA SER A 321 -32.83 -84.99 -100.79
C SER A 321 -31.59 -84.21 -101.25
N ARG A 322 -31.49 -83.94 -102.56
CA ARG A 322 -30.40 -83.15 -103.16
C ARG A 322 -30.43 -81.68 -102.76
N THR A 323 -31.61 -81.07 -102.75
CA THR A 323 -31.79 -79.62 -102.46
C THR A 323 -31.66 -79.30 -100.97
N LEU A 324 -32.05 -80.22 -100.09
CA LEU A 324 -32.01 -80.01 -98.63
C LEU A 324 -30.74 -80.56 -97.96
N GLY A 325 -30.04 -81.48 -98.63
CA GLY A 325 -28.85 -82.16 -98.12
C GLY A 325 -29.16 -83.23 -97.05
N ASN A 326 -28.25 -84.21 -96.89
CA ASN A 326 -28.47 -85.43 -96.08
C ASN A 326 -28.85 -85.18 -94.60
N LYS A 327 -28.54 -84.01 -94.02
CA LYS A 327 -28.88 -83.67 -92.62
C LYS A 327 -30.31 -83.13 -92.44
N SER A 328 -30.92 -82.59 -93.49
CA SER A 328 -32.24 -81.94 -93.42
C SER A 328 -33.39 -82.87 -93.81
N ALA A 329 -33.08 -84.02 -94.42
CA ALA A 329 -34.05 -85.02 -94.86
C ALA A 329 -34.82 -85.67 -93.68
N GLY A 330 -34.25 -85.70 -92.47
CA GLY A 330 -34.91 -86.28 -91.28
C GLY A 330 -36.12 -85.48 -90.76
N VAL A 331 -36.22 -84.19 -91.10
CA VAL A 331 -37.38 -83.33 -90.74
C VAL A 331 -38.57 -83.57 -91.68
N PHE A 332 -38.32 -84.23 -92.82
CA PHE A 332 -39.27 -84.41 -93.92
C PHE A 332 -40.25 -85.58 -93.74
N ASN A 333 -40.08 -86.41 -92.69
CA ASN A 333 -40.91 -87.59 -92.43
C ASN A 333 -42.30 -87.30 -91.82
N SER A 334 -42.71 -86.04 -91.74
CA SER A 334 -43.98 -85.64 -91.13
C SER A 334 -45.14 -85.67 -92.13
N GLY A 335 -45.59 -86.87 -92.51
CA GLY A 335 -46.96 -87.23 -92.95
C GLY A 335 -47.72 -86.41 -94.02
N GLU A 336 -47.18 -85.30 -94.54
CA GLU A 336 -47.82 -84.41 -95.51
C GLU A 336 -47.43 -84.80 -96.94
N PRO A 337 -48.35 -84.67 -97.93
CA PRO A 337 -48.03 -84.97 -99.32
C PRO A 337 -46.90 -84.08 -99.82
N LEU A 338 -45.82 -84.70 -100.34
CA LEU A 338 -44.67 -84.02 -100.99
C LEU A 338 -45.12 -82.98 -102.03
N LEU A 339 -46.29 -83.21 -102.64
CA LEU A 339 -46.86 -82.36 -103.68
C LEU A 339 -47.34 -80.99 -103.15
N GLU A 340 -47.76 -80.90 -101.89
CA GLU A 340 -48.32 -79.67 -101.29
C GLU A 340 -47.26 -78.84 -100.54
N GLN A 341 -46.08 -79.40 -100.30
CA GLN A 341 -45.11 -78.78 -99.41
C GLN A 341 -44.23 -77.71 -100.06
N GLY A 342 -43.97 -77.81 -101.36
CA GLY A 342 -43.10 -76.87 -102.07
C GLY A 342 -43.83 -75.91 -103.00
N GLN A 343 -45.13 -75.70 -102.84
CA GLN A 343 -45.89 -74.70 -103.60
C GLN A 343 -46.19 -73.48 -102.73
N PHE A 344 -45.19 -72.63 -102.50
CA PHE A 344 -45.42 -71.32 -101.90
C PHE A 344 -45.80 -70.29 -102.97
N GLY A 345 -46.87 -69.54 -102.70
CA GLY A 345 -47.14 -68.30 -103.44
C GLY A 345 -46.08 -67.24 -103.11
N GLU A 346 -46.04 -66.15 -103.88
CA GLU A 346 -45.10 -65.04 -103.65
C GLU A 346 -45.21 -64.47 -102.22
N ILE A 347 -46.43 -64.41 -101.68
CA ILE A 347 -46.70 -63.96 -100.31
C ILE A 347 -46.08 -64.91 -99.29
N ASP A 348 -46.27 -66.22 -99.43
CA ASP A 348 -45.72 -67.22 -98.51
C ASP A 348 -44.19 -67.29 -98.55
N LEU A 349 -43.59 -67.10 -99.74
CA LEU A 349 -42.14 -66.96 -99.89
C LEU A 349 -41.61 -65.74 -99.14
N SER A 350 -42.29 -64.61 -99.24
CA SER A 350 -41.91 -63.37 -98.55
C SER A 350 -42.02 -63.52 -97.03
N LEU A 351 -43.12 -64.11 -96.53
CA LEU A 351 -43.34 -64.37 -95.11
C LEU A 351 -42.32 -65.37 -94.56
N ALA A 352 -41.99 -66.42 -95.32
CA ALA A 352 -40.96 -67.39 -94.94
C ALA A 352 -39.57 -66.74 -94.85
N SER A 353 -39.22 -65.85 -95.78
CA SER A 353 -37.97 -65.09 -95.73
C SER A 353 -37.92 -64.17 -94.50
N GLN A 354 -38.98 -63.42 -94.24
CA GLN A 354 -39.08 -62.54 -93.05
C GLN A 354 -39.00 -63.34 -91.74
N LEU A 355 -39.56 -64.56 -91.72
CA LEU A 355 -39.52 -65.43 -90.56
C LEU A 355 -38.09 -65.94 -90.30
N VAL A 356 -37.36 -66.33 -91.35
CA VAL A 356 -35.95 -66.74 -91.25
C VAL A 356 -35.06 -65.58 -90.80
N GLU A 357 -35.26 -64.38 -91.37
CA GLU A 357 -34.57 -63.16 -90.96
C GLU A 357 -34.86 -62.82 -89.49
N THR A 358 -36.12 -62.90 -89.06
CA THR A 358 -36.51 -62.68 -87.66
C THR A 358 -35.85 -63.71 -86.75
N GLN A 359 -35.74 -64.98 -87.17
CA GLN A 359 -35.02 -66.02 -86.41
C GLN A 359 -33.53 -65.70 -86.27
N THR A 360 -32.87 -65.21 -87.33
CA THR A 360 -31.47 -64.78 -87.23
C THR A 360 -31.30 -63.58 -86.29
N THR A 361 -32.27 -62.67 -86.27
CA THR A 361 -32.32 -61.52 -85.35
C THR A 361 -32.48 -61.97 -83.90
N ILE A 362 -33.34 -62.96 -83.63
CA ILE A 362 -33.52 -63.54 -82.30
C ILE A 362 -32.19 -64.14 -81.80
N VAL A 363 -31.48 -64.91 -82.65
CA VAL A 363 -30.19 -65.51 -82.28
C VAL A 363 -29.13 -64.44 -82.01
N SER A 364 -29.04 -63.39 -82.86
CA SER A 364 -28.07 -62.31 -82.68
C SER A 364 -28.34 -61.47 -81.42
N LEU A 365 -29.60 -61.15 -81.14
CA LEU A 365 -30.01 -60.43 -79.92
C LEU A 365 -29.76 -61.26 -78.67
N THR A 366 -29.96 -62.58 -78.71
CA THR A 366 -29.66 -63.48 -77.60
C THR A 366 -28.16 -63.49 -77.30
N ALA A 367 -27.32 -63.65 -78.33
CA ALA A 367 -25.87 -63.60 -78.17
C ALA A 367 -25.39 -62.25 -77.64
N ARG A 368 -26.00 -61.14 -78.10
CA ARG A 368 -25.73 -59.80 -77.61
C ARG A 368 -26.11 -59.64 -76.13
N ASP A 369 -27.31 -60.07 -75.71
CA ASP A 369 -27.70 -59.99 -74.28
C ASP A 369 -26.78 -60.83 -73.39
N GLN A 370 -26.35 -62.02 -73.84
CA GLN A 370 -25.40 -62.84 -73.09
C GLN A 370 -24.05 -62.15 -72.90
N SER A 371 -23.51 -61.54 -73.97
CA SER A 371 -22.26 -60.76 -73.89
C SER A 371 -22.39 -59.56 -72.94
N LEU A 372 -23.50 -58.81 -73.04
CA LEU A 372 -23.76 -57.70 -72.13
C LEU A 372 -23.97 -58.18 -70.68
N ALA A 373 -24.59 -59.34 -70.46
CA ALA A 373 -24.75 -59.94 -69.14
C ALA A 373 -23.40 -60.27 -68.47
N GLN A 374 -22.46 -60.80 -69.25
CA GLN A 374 -21.11 -61.09 -68.78
C GLN A 374 -20.39 -59.79 -68.38
N LYS A 375 -20.47 -58.74 -69.20
CA LYS A 375 -19.92 -57.43 -68.89
C LYS A 375 -20.57 -56.79 -67.65
N GLU A 376 -21.89 -56.86 -67.54
CA GLU A 376 -22.62 -56.36 -66.36
C GLU A 376 -22.14 -57.05 -65.08
N ASN A 377 -22.01 -58.38 -65.09
CA ASN A 377 -21.51 -59.14 -63.94
C ASN A 377 -20.07 -58.77 -63.59
N GLN A 378 -19.21 -58.59 -64.59
CA GLN A 378 -17.83 -58.13 -64.37
C GLN A 378 -17.81 -56.74 -63.73
N LEU A 379 -18.56 -55.78 -64.26
CA LEU A 379 -18.66 -54.43 -63.70
C LEU A 379 -19.21 -54.44 -62.27
N ARG A 380 -20.24 -55.26 -61.99
CA ARG A 380 -20.79 -55.41 -60.63
C ARG A 380 -19.77 -55.96 -59.65
N LEU A 381 -18.93 -56.91 -60.06
CA LEU A 381 -17.84 -57.43 -59.22
C LEU A 381 -16.77 -56.36 -58.99
N GLU A 382 -16.42 -55.58 -60.00
CA GLU A 382 -15.47 -54.48 -59.86
C GLU A 382 -16.02 -53.38 -58.94
N ILE A 383 -17.28 -52.95 -59.11
CA ILE A 383 -17.91 -51.94 -58.26
C ILE A 383 -17.97 -52.39 -56.79
N LYS A 384 -18.26 -53.68 -56.52
CA LYS A 384 -18.28 -54.23 -55.16
C LYS A 384 -16.96 -54.07 -54.39
N ARG A 385 -15.83 -53.92 -55.08
CA ARG A 385 -14.53 -53.71 -54.43
C ARG A 385 -14.29 -52.27 -53.98
N PHE A 386 -15.01 -51.29 -54.55
CA PHE A 386 -14.74 -49.86 -54.30
C PHE A 386 -15.17 -49.34 -52.93
N PRO A 387 -16.30 -49.73 -52.31
CA PRO A 387 -16.70 -49.22 -51.00
C PRO A 387 -15.61 -49.31 -49.91
N PRO A 388 -14.94 -50.46 -49.67
CA PRO A 388 -13.86 -50.52 -48.69
C PRO A 388 -12.62 -49.71 -49.09
N LEU A 389 -12.33 -49.60 -50.40
CA LEU A 389 -11.23 -48.80 -50.92
C LEU A 389 -11.47 -47.30 -50.72
N LEU A 390 -12.70 -46.84 -50.97
CA LEU A 390 -13.15 -45.47 -50.72
C LEU A 390 -13.14 -45.15 -49.22
N ALA A 391 -13.60 -46.06 -48.37
CA ALA A 391 -13.52 -45.87 -46.91
C ALA A 391 -12.07 -45.70 -46.43
N TYR A 392 -11.14 -46.49 -46.97
CA TYR A 392 -9.72 -46.38 -46.64
C TYR A 392 -9.10 -45.09 -47.19
N TYR A 393 -9.43 -44.72 -48.43
CA TYR A 393 -8.98 -43.47 -49.05
C TYR A 393 -9.47 -42.23 -48.28
N ASN A 394 -10.75 -42.20 -47.93
CA ASN A 394 -11.40 -41.11 -47.19
C ASN A 394 -10.95 -41.03 -45.72
N ARG A 395 -10.23 -42.04 -45.21
CA ARG A 395 -9.54 -41.98 -43.93
C ARG A 395 -8.14 -41.37 -44.06
N ILE A 396 -7.37 -41.79 -45.07
CA ILE A 396 -5.97 -41.37 -45.21
C ILE A 396 -5.84 -39.96 -45.75
N GLN A 397 -6.71 -39.55 -46.68
CA GLN A 397 -6.58 -38.24 -47.33
C GLN A 397 -6.78 -37.08 -46.33
N PRO A 398 -7.80 -37.07 -45.45
CA PRO A 398 -7.89 -36.07 -44.38
C PRO A 398 -6.75 -36.15 -43.37
N GLN A 399 -6.26 -37.36 -43.05
CA GLN A 399 -5.13 -37.53 -42.13
C GLN A 399 -3.84 -36.91 -42.69
N LEU A 400 -3.59 -37.10 -43.99
CA LEU A 400 -2.48 -36.44 -44.69
C LEU A 400 -2.65 -34.91 -44.68
N GLN A 401 -3.85 -34.42 -44.97
CA GLN A 401 -4.11 -32.98 -44.96
C GLN A 401 -3.90 -32.37 -43.58
N PHE A 402 -4.41 -33.01 -42.52
CA PHE A 402 -4.18 -32.61 -41.14
C PHE A 402 -2.68 -32.57 -40.79
N SER A 403 -1.92 -33.60 -41.17
CA SER A 403 -0.48 -33.63 -40.93
C SER A 403 0.28 -32.52 -41.67
N ARG A 404 -0.13 -32.18 -42.91
CA ARG A 404 0.43 -31.04 -43.68
C ARG A 404 0.10 -29.70 -43.04
N GLU A 405 -1.15 -29.49 -42.64
CA GLU A 405 -1.58 -28.27 -41.95
C GLU A 405 -0.82 -28.08 -40.63
N ARG A 406 -0.63 -29.16 -39.86
CA ARG A 406 0.19 -29.13 -38.64
C ARG A 406 1.64 -28.76 -38.93
N LEU A 407 2.25 -29.35 -39.96
CA LEU A 407 3.62 -29.01 -40.38
C LEU A 407 3.74 -27.54 -40.80
N GLU A 408 2.79 -27.03 -41.57
CA GLU A 408 2.74 -25.63 -41.99
C GLU A 408 2.59 -24.67 -40.80
N GLN A 409 1.71 -25.01 -39.85
CA GLN A 409 1.55 -24.24 -38.62
C GLN A 409 2.85 -24.18 -37.81
N LEU A 410 3.55 -25.31 -37.66
CA LEU A 410 4.84 -25.37 -36.96
C LEU A 410 5.94 -24.58 -37.69
N LEU A 411 5.98 -24.63 -39.03
CA LEU A 411 6.93 -23.83 -39.82
C LEU A 411 6.69 -22.34 -39.66
N ARG A 412 5.42 -21.91 -39.66
CA ARG A 412 5.04 -20.52 -39.37
C ARG A 412 5.43 -20.12 -37.96
N ALA A 413 5.19 -20.99 -36.97
CA ALA A 413 5.59 -20.75 -35.59
C ALA A 413 7.11 -20.61 -35.45
N GLU A 414 7.91 -21.47 -36.12
CA GLU A 414 9.36 -21.33 -36.14
C GLU A 414 9.79 -20.00 -36.78
N GLN A 415 9.21 -19.63 -37.92
CA GLN A 415 9.54 -18.40 -38.62
C GLN A 415 9.20 -17.15 -37.80
N GLN A 416 8.04 -17.13 -37.13
CA GLN A 416 7.66 -16.06 -36.22
C GLN A 416 8.64 -15.94 -35.06
N LEU A 417 8.99 -17.05 -34.41
CA LEU A 417 9.94 -17.05 -33.29
C LEU A 417 11.34 -16.61 -33.73
N ARG A 418 11.77 -16.96 -34.96
CA ARG A 418 13.01 -16.44 -35.56
C ARG A 418 12.94 -14.94 -35.85
N GLN A 419 11.81 -14.42 -36.33
CA GLN A 419 11.62 -12.99 -36.56
C GLN A 419 11.65 -12.22 -35.23
N GLU A 420 11.09 -12.76 -34.16
CA GLU A 420 11.19 -12.19 -32.81
C GLU A 420 12.64 -12.16 -32.33
N LEU A 421 13.41 -13.22 -32.62
CA LEU A 421 14.85 -13.29 -32.33
C LEU A 421 15.64 -12.22 -33.09
N ALA A 422 15.22 -11.88 -34.32
CA ALA A 422 15.80 -10.79 -35.11
C ALA A 422 15.35 -9.39 -34.67
N LYS A 423 14.14 -9.26 -34.11
CA LYS A 423 13.58 -7.99 -33.60
C LYS A 423 14.03 -7.64 -32.18
N GLY A 424 14.66 -8.56 -31.46
CA GLY A 424 15.30 -8.29 -30.16
C GLY A 424 14.42 -8.49 -28.91
N GLY A 425 13.19 -9.01 -29.03
CA GLY A 425 12.25 -9.21 -27.91
C GLY A 425 12.19 -8.04 -26.91
N PHE A 426 12.16 -8.25 -25.58
CA PHE A 426 11.90 -7.21 -24.57
C PHE A 426 12.93 -6.07 -24.61
N ASN A 427 12.51 -4.89 -25.07
CA ASN A 427 13.29 -3.67 -24.88
C ASN A 427 12.94 -3.09 -23.51
N TRP A 428 13.79 -3.37 -22.52
CA TRP A 428 13.78 -2.59 -21.28
C TRP A 428 14.30 -1.20 -21.61
N GLU A 429 13.39 -0.26 -21.83
CA GLU A 429 13.74 1.12 -22.11
C GLU A 429 14.04 1.83 -20.79
N VAL A 430 15.24 2.39 -20.71
CA VAL A 430 15.63 3.24 -19.59
C VAL A 430 14.93 4.57 -19.80
N VAL A 431 13.89 4.83 -19.02
CA VAL A 431 13.11 6.07 -19.11
C VAL A 431 13.94 7.25 -18.62
N GLU A 432 14.65 7.04 -17.50
CA GLU A 432 15.59 8.01 -16.95
C GLU A 432 16.88 7.31 -16.52
N GLU A 433 18.02 7.83 -16.99
CA GLU A 433 19.33 7.35 -16.56
C GLU A 433 19.61 7.68 -15.09
N PRO A 434 20.46 6.90 -14.40
CA PRO A 434 20.91 7.21 -13.05
C PRO A 434 21.48 8.63 -12.98
N GLN A 435 20.81 9.49 -12.21
CA GLN A 435 21.24 10.89 -12.04
C GLN A 435 22.32 11.01 -10.96
N LEU A 436 23.06 12.11 -10.94
CA LEU A 436 23.97 12.41 -9.85
C LEU A 436 23.19 12.50 -8.53
N GLY A 437 23.73 11.95 -7.44
CA GLY A 437 23.02 11.89 -6.16
C GLY A 437 22.63 13.28 -5.63
N ILE A 438 21.33 13.49 -5.37
CA ILE A 438 20.83 14.70 -4.71
C ILE A 438 20.99 14.60 -3.19
N LYS A 439 21.39 15.69 -2.54
CA LYS A 439 21.59 15.72 -1.09
C LYS A 439 20.23 15.66 -0.37
N LEU A 440 19.99 14.58 0.37
CA LEU A 440 18.78 14.40 1.20
C LEU A 440 18.97 14.88 2.64
N GLY A 441 20.20 14.86 3.15
CA GLY A 441 20.46 15.15 4.56
C GLY A 441 21.91 15.49 4.86
N PRO A 442 22.19 15.98 6.08
CA PRO A 442 21.21 16.25 7.14
C PRO A 442 20.46 17.59 6.91
N ASN A 443 19.16 17.62 7.23
CA ASN A 443 18.33 18.82 7.13
C ASN A 443 18.51 19.69 8.38
N LEU A 444 19.32 20.75 8.25
CA LEU A 444 19.64 21.66 9.35
C LEU A 444 18.38 22.21 10.03
N GLN A 445 17.35 22.58 9.26
CA GLN A 445 16.11 23.11 9.81
C GLN A 445 15.34 22.08 10.65
N GLN A 446 15.23 20.83 10.18
CA GLN A 446 14.50 19.78 10.91
C GLN A 446 15.21 19.39 12.22
N ASN A 447 16.54 19.26 12.19
CA ASN A 447 17.31 18.90 13.38
C ASN A 447 17.34 20.04 14.40
N LEU A 448 17.41 21.31 13.97
CA LEU A 448 17.30 22.46 14.87
C LEU A 448 15.89 22.56 15.49
N MET A 449 14.84 22.27 14.72
CA MET A 449 13.47 22.22 15.24
C MET A 449 13.32 21.13 16.32
N LEU A 450 13.89 19.94 16.09
CA LEU A 450 13.91 18.88 17.09
C LEU A 450 14.71 19.30 18.34
N GLY A 451 15.87 19.92 18.15
CA GLY A 451 16.67 20.49 19.25
C GLY A 451 15.92 21.56 20.05
N ALA A 452 15.11 22.39 19.38
CA ALA A 452 14.26 23.38 20.03
C ALA A 452 13.15 22.71 20.85
N VAL A 453 12.45 21.69 20.32
CA VAL A 453 11.43 20.94 21.07
C VAL A 453 12.01 20.30 22.33
N VAL A 454 13.15 19.62 22.19
CA VAL A 454 13.86 19.01 23.33
C VAL A 454 14.33 20.09 24.32
N GLY A 455 14.82 21.22 23.81
CA GLY A 455 15.24 22.36 24.61
C GLY A 455 14.12 22.97 25.44
N LEU A 456 12.89 23.08 24.89
CA LEU A 456 11.73 23.60 25.62
C LEU A 456 11.38 22.68 26.80
N MET A 457 11.41 21.36 26.59
CA MET A 457 11.15 20.39 27.66
C MET A 457 12.22 20.45 28.75
N LEU A 458 13.50 20.36 28.37
CA LEU A 458 14.61 20.40 29.34
C LEU A 458 14.69 21.73 30.08
N GLY A 459 14.40 22.85 29.40
CA GLY A 459 14.32 24.16 30.01
C GLY A 459 13.24 24.25 31.08
N GLY A 460 12.05 23.68 30.81
CA GLY A 460 10.96 23.64 31.78
C GLY A 460 11.34 22.84 33.03
N ILE A 461 11.95 21.67 32.83
CA ILE A 461 12.43 20.82 33.93
C ILE A 461 13.50 21.54 34.75
N ALA A 462 14.48 22.18 34.12
CA ALA A 462 15.55 22.91 34.82
C ALA A 462 15.01 24.09 35.65
N ALA A 463 14.03 24.83 35.13
CA ALA A 463 13.37 25.91 35.84
C ALA A 463 12.63 25.39 37.09
N PHE A 464 11.95 24.26 36.99
CA PHE A 464 11.21 23.65 38.10
C PHE A 464 12.14 23.07 39.17
N ILE A 465 13.24 22.41 38.79
CA ILE A 465 14.24 21.90 39.75
C ILE A 465 14.84 23.05 40.57
N ARG A 466 15.17 24.18 39.92
CA ARG A 466 15.70 25.34 40.64
C ARG A 466 14.68 25.97 41.59
N GLU A 467 13.40 25.86 41.28
CA GLU A 467 12.30 26.34 42.11
C GLU A 467 12.14 25.50 43.37
N VAL A 468 12.08 24.17 43.24
CA VAL A 468 11.94 23.25 44.39
C VAL A 468 13.12 23.37 45.35
N SER A 469 14.30 23.76 44.87
CA SER A 469 15.48 23.96 45.71
C SER A 469 15.51 25.30 46.50
N ASP A 470 14.56 26.21 46.29
CA ASP A 470 14.51 27.51 47.00
C ASP A 470 13.52 27.47 48.18
N ASP A 471 14.02 27.42 49.42
CA ASP A 471 13.23 27.31 50.65
C ASP A 471 12.90 28.68 51.30
N SER A 472 13.17 29.78 50.59
CA SER A 472 12.89 31.13 51.10
C SER A 472 11.40 31.50 51.00
N VAL A 473 10.91 32.27 51.98
CA VAL A 473 9.51 32.69 52.05
C VAL A 473 9.29 33.91 51.16
N HIS A 474 8.41 33.78 50.17
CA HIS A 474 8.23 34.79 49.13
C HIS A 474 6.89 35.53 49.19
N THR A 475 5.88 34.93 49.82
CA THR A 475 4.54 35.51 49.90
C THR A 475 4.11 35.74 51.35
N THR A 476 3.27 36.76 51.59
CA THR A 476 2.75 37.06 52.93
C THR A 476 1.84 35.96 53.47
N ALA A 477 1.07 35.30 52.60
CA ALA A 477 0.24 34.15 52.97
C ALA A 477 1.08 32.94 53.42
N GLU A 478 2.24 32.72 52.78
CA GLU A 478 3.20 31.70 53.18
C GLU A 478 3.85 32.02 54.53
N LEU A 479 4.17 33.29 54.78
CA LEU A 479 4.67 33.76 56.07
C LEU A 479 3.65 33.55 57.19
N GLU A 480 2.40 33.95 56.98
CA GLU A 480 1.31 33.79 57.96
C GLU A 480 1.05 32.31 58.26
N LYS A 481 1.01 31.47 57.23
CA LYS A 481 0.85 30.01 57.37
C LYS A 481 2.00 29.38 58.15
N GLN A 482 3.25 29.80 57.87
CA GLN A 482 4.44 29.22 58.51
C GLN A 482 4.63 29.72 59.95
N ALA A 483 4.29 30.97 60.22
CA ALA A 483 4.44 31.57 61.55
C ALA A 483 3.30 31.18 62.51
N ALA A 484 2.13 30.80 61.99
CA ALA A 484 0.91 30.53 62.76
C ALA A 484 0.51 31.69 63.70
N LEU A 485 0.76 32.92 63.26
CA LEU A 485 0.56 34.17 64.01
C LEU A 485 -0.03 35.23 63.08
N PRO A 486 -0.76 36.22 63.62
CA PRO A 486 -1.33 37.27 62.79
C PRO A 486 -0.24 38.11 62.13
N LEU A 487 -0.43 38.39 60.84
CA LEU A 487 0.40 39.33 60.09
C LEU A 487 0.00 40.77 60.48
N LEU A 488 0.90 41.48 61.18
CA LEU A 488 0.65 42.83 61.69
C LEU A 488 0.72 43.90 60.61
N GLY A 489 1.39 43.60 59.50
CA GLY A 489 1.49 44.46 58.32
C GLY A 489 2.75 44.15 57.51
N THR A 490 2.96 44.94 56.46
CA THR A 490 4.06 44.75 55.52
C THR A 490 4.81 46.04 55.28
N THR A 491 6.13 45.99 55.17
CA THR A 491 6.95 47.14 54.78
C THR A 491 7.56 46.93 53.38
N PRO A 492 7.55 47.96 52.51
CA PRO A 492 8.04 47.84 51.15
C PRO A 492 9.57 47.76 51.10
N LYS A 493 10.10 47.01 50.12
CA LYS A 493 11.56 46.87 49.89
C LYS A 493 12.24 48.23 49.71
N LEU A 494 13.31 48.46 50.47
CA LEU A 494 14.14 49.65 50.34
C LEU A 494 14.92 49.61 49.02
N PRO A 495 14.94 50.71 48.24
CA PRO A 495 15.99 50.87 47.25
C PRO A 495 17.33 50.85 48.00
N PRO A 496 18.38 50.22 47.44
CA PRO A 496 19.67 50.13 48.10
C PRO A 496 20.14 51.52 48.50
N ALA A 497 20.70 51.65 49.71
CA ALA A 497 21.36 52.87 50.14
C ALA A 497 22.38 53.23 49.07
N LYS A 498 22.14 54.34 48.36
CA LYS A 498 23.17 54.89 47.49
C LYS A 498 24.27 55.34 48.43
N THR A 499 25.30 54.52 48.60
CA THR A 499 26.63 55.00 48.96
C THR A 499 26.94 56.06 47.91
N ARG A 500 26.73 57.33 48.26
CA ARG A 500 27.39 58.43 47.57
C ARG A 500 28.86 58.23 47.92
N GLU A 501 29.55 57.39 47.16
CA GLU A 501 30.97 57.57 46.97
C GLU A 501 31.12 58.99 46.45
N SER A 502 31.53 59.89 47.33
CA SER A 502 31.94 61.24 46.98
C SER A 502 33.22 61.13 46.15
N VAL A 503 33.07 60.77 44.89
CA VAL A 503 34.07 61.10 43.89
C VAL A 503 33.96 62.61 43.72
N ILE A 504 35.00 63.32 44.18
CA ILE A 504 35.22 64.77 44.27
C ILE A 504 35.21 65.29 45.73
N LYS A 505 36.40 65.33 46.34
CA LYS A 505 36.72 66.25 47.45
C LYS A 505 37.01 67.63 46.83
N LEU A 506 36.10 68.59 46.99
CA LEU A 506 36.38 70.01 46.77
C LEU A 506 36.81 70.65 48.11
N PRO A 507 37.79 71.56 48.15
CA PRO A 507 38.41 72.00 49.41
C PRO A 507 37.62 73.08 50.17
N PHE A 508 36.47 73.54 49.68
CA PHE A 508 35.74 74.64 50.32
C PHE A 508 34.23 74.44 50.22
N GLY A 509 33.65 73.83 51.25
CA GLY A 509 32.20 73.71 51.44
C GLY A 509 31.92 73.29 52.88
N LYS A 510 31.17 74.11 53.62
CA LYS A 510 30.74 73.79 54.99
C LYS A 510 29.88 72.53 54.96
N PRO A 511 30.07 71.55 55.86
CA PRO A 511 29.15 70.43 55.95
C PRO A 511 27.86 70.93 56.60
N ASP A 512 26.81 71.11 55.79
CA ASP A 512 25.45 70.98 56.30
C ASP A 512 25.34 69.56 56.88
N ILE A 513 24.82 69.44 58.10
CA ILE A 513 24.54 68.15 58.73
C ILE A 513 23.12 67.77 58.27
N PRO A 514 22.92 66.96 57.21
CA PRO A 514 21.61 66.45 56.89
C PRO A 514 21.13 65.53 58.01
N ALA A 515 19.81 65.54 58.26
CA ALA A 515 19.18 64.54 59.11
C ALA A 515 19.61 63.12 58.67
N PRO A 516 19.75 62.15 59.59
CA PRO A 516 20.19 60.82 59.23
C PRO A 516 19.28 60.24 58.13
N TRP A 517 19.87 59.70 57.05
CA TRP A 517 19.12 59.22 55.88
C TRP A 517 18.00 58.23 56.25
N THR A 518 18.16 57.53 57.37
CA THR A 518 17.20 56.60 57.96
C THR A 518 15.90 57.30 58.35
N VAL A 519 15.98 58.48 58.98
CA VAL A 519 14.84 59.30 59.39
C VAL A 519 14.10 59.84 58.16
N GLU A 520 14.83 60.34 57.17
CA GLU A 520 14.26 60.88 55.93
C GLU A 520 13.54 59.79 55.10
N VAL A 521 14.13 58.60 55.01
CA VAL A 521 13.54 57.46 54.29
C VAL A 521 12.33 56.89 55.03
N LEU A 522 12.34 56.86 56.37
CA LEU A 522 11.20 56.41 57.18
C LEU A 522 9.99 57.35 57.08
N GLN A 523 10.21 58.65 56.84
CA GLN A 523 9.16 59.66 56.68
C GLN A 523 8.57 59.72 55.25
N SER A 524 9.14 59.02 54.27
CA SER A 524 8.62 59.01 52.89
C SER A 524 7.35 58.15 52.71
N PRO A 525 6.25 58.65 52.10
CA PRO A 525 5.13 57.79 51.69
C PRO A 525 5.61 56.83 50.59
N PRO A 526 5.28 55.52 50.62
CA PRO A 526 4.23 54.83 51.41
C PRO A 526 4.70 54.14 52.70
N ARG A 527 5.92 54.43 53.22
CA ARG A 527 6.47 53.74 54.40
C ARG A 527 5.82 54.17 55.71
N TRP A 528 5.67 55.47 55.94
CA TRP A 528 5.10 55.96 57.20
C TRP A 528 3.64 55.49 57.39
N GLU A 529 2.85 55.40 56.31
CA GLU A 529 1.50 54.83 56.34
C GLU A 529 1.50 53.35 56.71
N SER A 530 2.45 52.58 56.16
CA SER A 530 2.61 51.16 56.50
C SER A 530 3.00 50.97 57.97
N LEU A 531 3.88 51.83 58.50
CA LEU A 531 4.31 51.82 59.89
C LEU A 531 3.18 52.24 60.85
N ASP A 532 2.37 53.23 60.48
CA ASP A 532 1.20 53.65 61.26
C ASP A 532 0.16 52.55 61.33
N MET A 533 -0.08 51.85 60.22
CA MET A 533 -0.96 50.68 60.18
C MET A 533 -0.43 49.54 61.07
N ILE A 534 0.86 49.22 60.99
CA ILE A 534 1.48 48.21 61.86
C ILE A 534 1.34 48.60 63.33
N TYR A 535 1.66 49.85 63.69
CA TYR A 535 1.51 50.34 65.05
C TYR A 535 0.06 50.25 65.54
N LYS A 536 -0.91 50.66 64.71
CA LYS A 536 -2.33 50.60 65.05
C LYS A 536 -2.82 49.17 65.23
N ASN A 537 -2.37 48.24 64.38
CA ASN A 537 -2.70 46.82 64.52
C ASN A 537 -2.14 46.23 65.83
N ILE A 538 -0.92 46.61 66.22
CA ILE A 538 -0.32 46.22 67.50
C ILE A 538 -1.12 46.78 68.68
N GLU A 539 -1.55 48.04 68.61
CA GLU A 539 -2.39 48.67 69.64
C GLU A 539 -3.75 47.96 69.78
N LEU A 540 -4.40 47.62 68.66
CA LEU A 540 -5.71 46.94 68.65
C LEU A 540 -5.64 45.51 69.20
N LEU A 541 -4.58 44.76 68.89
CA LEU A 541 -4.39 43.40 69.42
C LEU A 541 -4.18 43.37 70.94
N ASN A 542 -3.69 44.46 71.53
CA ASN A 542 -3.48 44.60 72.97
C ASN A 542 -4.63 45.35 73.68
N SER A 543 -5.85 45.35 73.14
CA SER A 543 -6.97 46.12 73.69
C SER A 543 -7.38 45.78 75.15
N VAL A 544 -6.98 44.62 75.68
CA VAL A 544 -7.29 44.17 77.05
C VAL A 544 -6.20 44.58 78.06
N SER A 545 -4.97 44.85 77.63
CA SER A 545 -3.84 45.22 78.47
C SER A 545 -3.05 46.37 77.83
N SER A 546 -2.87 47.50 78.52
CA SER A 546 -2.15 48.65 77.94
C SER A 546 -0.78 48.26 77.38
N LEU A 547 -0.56 48.51 76.08
CA LEU A 547 0.74 48.31 75.41
C LEU A 547 1.78 49.26 76.00
N LYS A 548 2.57 48.75 76.94
CA LYS A 548 3.55 49.54 77.70
C LYS A 548 5.00 49.24 77.33
N SER A 549 5.32 47.99 76.97
CA SER A 549 6.63 47.60 76.48
C SER A 549 6.51 46.66 75.29
N LEU A 550 7.25 46.95 74.22
CA LEU A 550 7.24 46.25 72.95
C LEU A 550 8.67 45.92 72.53
N MET A 551 9.00 44.64 72.43
CA MET A 551 10.26 44.19 71.86
C MET A 551 10.11 43.89 70.37
N ILE A 552 11.12 44.26 69.59
CA ILE A 552 11.24 43.93 68.17
C ILE A 552 12.48 43.09 67.95
N SER A 553 12.30 41.93 67.32
CA SER A 553 13.40 41.04 66.94
C SER A 553 13.11 40.37 65.60
N SER A 554 14.05 39.56 65.11
CA SER A 554 13.97 38.88 63.81
C SER A 554 14.63 37.49 63.89
N PRO A 555 14.27 36.53 63.03
CA PRO A 555 14.95 35.23 62.99
C PRO A 555 16.46 35.34 62.80
N MET A 556 16.92 36.20 61.89
CA MET A 556 18.31 36.35 61.45
C MET A 556 18.77 37.81 61.46
N VAL A 557 20.08 38.04 61.27
CA VAL A 557 20.68 39.37 61.13
C VAL A 557 20.20 40.05 59.84
N ASP A 558 20.17 41.38 59.81
CA ASP A 558 19.83 42.22 58.65
C ASP A 558 18.41 42.03 58.07
N GLU A 559 17.43 41.81 58.92
CA GLU A 559 16.01 41.70 58.53
C GLU A 559 15.20 42.98 58.74
N GLY A 560 15.84 44.09 59.13
CA GLY A 560 15.21 45.40 59.25
C GLY A 560 14.54 45.71 60.61
N LYS A 561 14.82 44.90 61.65
CA LYS A 561 14.32 45.09 63.03
C LYS A 561 14.52 46.49 63.59
N SER A 562 15.74 47.04 63.50
CA SER A 562 16.09 48.36 64.05
C SER A 562 15.38 49.50 63.32
N ALA A 563 15.24 49.38 62.00
CA ALA A 563 14.49 50.33 61.18
C ALA A 563 12.98 50.28 61.50
N LEU A 564 12.44 49.09 61.75
CA LEU A 564 11.05 48.94 62.20
C LEU A 564 10.86 49.54 63.61
N ALA A 565 11.79 49.30 64.54
CA ALA A 565 11.74 49.85 65.91
C ALA A 565 11.73 51.37 65.91
N LEU A 566 12.64 51.98 65.15
CA LEU A 566 12.67 53.43 64.96
C LEU A 566 11.39 53.95 64.28
N GLY A 567 10.91 53.25 63.24
CA GLY A 567 9.68 53.61 62.53
C GLY A 567 8.44 53.57 63.42
N LEU A 568 8.28 52.52 64.23
CA LEU A 568 7.16 52.40 65.17
C LEU A 568 7.25 53.43 66.30
N ALA A 569 8.46 53.77 66.78
CA ALA A 569 8.64 54.84 67.74
C ALA A 569 8.18 56.20 67.17
N MET A 570 8.52 56.49 65.91
CA MET A 570 8.04 57.67 65.20
C MET A 570 6.52 57.67 64.98
N SER A 571 5.91 56.53 64.66
CA SER A 571 4.46 56.39 64.54
C SER A 571 3.74 56.65 65.86
N ALA A 572 4.22 56.07 66.96
CA ALA A 572 3.65 56.27 68.29
C ALA A 572 3.78 57.73 68.77
N ALA A 573 4.92 58.36 68.55
CA ALA A 573 5.15 59.77 68.90
C ALA A 573 4.31 60.75 68.09
N ARG A 574 4.03 60.44 66.80
CA ARG A 574 3.07 61.20 65.99
C ARG A 574 1.64 61.13 66.53
N LEU A 575 1.33 60.09 67.30
CA LEU A 575 0.07 59.94 68.04
C LEU A 575 0.18 60.46 69.49
N HIS A 576 1.14 61.36 69.75
CA HIS A 576 1.37 62.04 71.03
C HIS A 576 1.67 61.11 72.21
N LYS A 577 2.15 59.89 71.97
CA LYS A 577 2.68 59.02 73.02
C LYS A 577 4.09 59.46 73.38
N ARG A 578 4.43 59.50 74.67
CA ARG A 578 5.82 59.62 75.12
C ARG A 578 6.49 58.25 74.98
N VAL A 579 7.45 58.15 74.05
CA VAL A 579 8.09 56.89 73.68
C VAL A 579 9.55 56.87 74.12
N LEU A 580 9.97 55.77 74.76
CA LEU A 580 11.38 55.46 74.98
C LEU A 580 11.81 54.35 74.02
N LEU A 581 12.74 54.63 73.13
CA LEU A 581 13.37 53.64 72.24
C LEU A 581 14.72 53.20 72.82
N ILE A 582 14.88 51.91 73.08
CA ILE A 582 16.07 51.33 73.70
C ILE A 582 16.79 50.41 72.70
N ASP A 583 18.09 50.63 72.49
CA ASP A 583 18.96 49.66 71.80
C ASP A 583 19.34 48.54 72.78
N ALA A 584 18.57 47.45 72.78
CA ALA A 584 18.81 46.28 73.62
C ALA A 584 19.76 45.26 72.97
N ASN A 585 20.31 45.56 71.79
CA ASN A 585 21.31 44.73 71.13
C ASN A 585 22.72 45.10 71.57
N LEU A 586 23.06 44.70 72.80
CA LEU A 586 24.36 44.98 73.42
C LEU A 586 25.55 44.34 72.67
N ARG A 587 25.30 43.31 71.84
CA ARG A 587 26.35 42.64 71.03
C ARG A 587 26.72 43.45 69.79
N ASN A 588 25.71 43.86 69.03
CA ASN A 588 25.92 44.61 67.79
C ASN A 588 24.97 45.83 67.72
N PRO A 589 25.22 46.87 68.54
CA PRO A 589 24.34 48.02 68.64
C PRO A 589 24.38 48.84 67.36
N SER A 590 23.21 49.26 66.89
CA SER A 590 23.07 49.87 65.56
C SER A 590 22.28 51.17 65.56
N LEU A 591 21.49 51.45 66.59
CA LEU A 591 20.65 52.67 66.63
C LEU A 591 21.51 53.93 66.71
N HIS A 592 22.60 53.91 67.50
CA HIS A 592 23.48 55.07 67.62
C HIS A 592 24.15 55.46 66.29
N GLN A 593 24.51 54.46 65.47
CA GLN A 593 25.08 54.66 64.13
C GLN A 593 24.03 55.16 63.14
N GLN A 594 22.81 54.61 63.21
CA GLN A 594 21.70 55.00 62.35
C GLN A 594 21.22 56.44 62.60
N LEU A 595 21.39 56.94 63.83
CA LEU A 595 20.91 58.25 64.26
C LEU A 595 22.04 59.27 64.47
N ASN A 596 23.30 58.85 64.31
CA ASN A 596 24.49 59.68 64.53
C ASN A 596 24.54 60.32 65.93
N ILE A 597 24.30 59.51 66.97
CA ILE A 597 24.34 59.90 68.39
C ILE A 597 25.46 59.16 69.13
N PRO A 598 26.05 59.73 70.21
CA PRO A 598 27.11 59.07 70.96
C PRO A 598 26.61 57.81 71.70
N ASN A 599 27.51 56.85 71.94
CA ASN A 599 27.20 55.55 72.57
C ASN A 599 28.15 55.24 73.74
N ASP A 600 28.71 56.27 74.38
CA ASP A 600 29.64 56.13 75.51
C ASP A 600 28.93 55.75 76.81
N GLN A 601 27.62 56.04 76.91
CA GLN A 601 26.73 55.70 78.02
C GLN A 601 25.41 55.19 77.44
N GLY A 602 24.81 54.17 78.05
CA GLY A 602 23.57 53.56 77.56
C GLY A 602 23.08 52.42 78.44
N LEU A 603 22.28 51.51 77.88
CA LEU A 603 21.66 50.40 78.61
C LEU A 603 22.68 49.54 79.38
N SER A 604 23.81 49.21 78.76
CA SER A 604 24.88 48.42 79.39
C SER A 604 25.47 49.10 80.63
N THR A 605 25.72 50.41 80.58
CA THR A 605 26.27 51.15 81.72
C THR A 605 25.21 51.35 82.80
N LEU A 606 23.94 51.55 82.43
CA LEU A 606 22.83 51.63 83.39
C LEU A 606 22.62 50.31 84.14
N LEU A 607 22.69 49.17 83.45
CA LEU A 607 22.56 47.84 84.05
C LEU A 607 23.74 47.48 84.95
N ALA A 608 24.94 47.99 84.65
CA ALA A 608 26.14 47.79 85.46
C ALA A 608 26.24 48.75 86.65
N SER A 609 25.47 49.85 86.67
CA SER A 609 25.51 50.88 87.72
C SER A 609 24.55 50.59 88.88
N GLU A 610 24.97 50.91 90.10
CA GLU A 610 24.13 50.84 91.32
C GLU A 610 23.26 52.11 91.54
N ILE A 611 23.23 53.03 90.56
CA ILE A 611 22.60 54.35 90.70
C ILE A 611 21.07 54.24 90.51
N THR A 612 20.26 54.65 91.49
CA THR A 612 18.80 54.83 91.35
C THR A 612 18.50 55.95 90.34
N LEU A 613 17.64 55.66 89.35
CA LEU A 613 17.37 56.45 88.13
C LEU A 613 17.48 57.98 88.33
N PRO A 614 18.49 58.64 87.76
CA PRO A 614 18.49 60.10 87.66
C PRO A 614 17.65 60.49 86.45
N HIS A 615 16.82 61.51 86.59
CA HIS A 615 15.81 61.95 85.62
C HIS A 615 16.34 62.28 84.20
N GLN A 616 17.65 62.22 83.95
CA GLN A 616 18.31 62.65 82.69
C GLN A 616 19.65 61.94 82.41
N ILE A 617 19.77 60.60 82.57
CA ILE A 617 20.98 59.91 82.08
C ILE A 617 20.76 59.31 80.70
N GLY A 618 21.46 59.87 79.71
CA GLY A 618 21.80 59.21 78.44
C GLY A 618 20.68 59.12 77.40
N THR A 619 19.52 59.72 77.65
CA THR A 619 18.46 59.82 76.66
C THR A 619 18.73 60.96 75.67
N HIS A 620 18.69 60.65 74.38
CA HIS A 620 18.80 61.65 73.33
C HIS A 620 17.42 61.88 72.70
N SER A 621 16.96 63.15 72.66
CA SER A 621 15.72 63.51 71.97
C SER A 621 15.99 63.79 70.49
N VAL A 622 15.26 63.14 69.58
CA VAL A 622 15.44 63.28 68.13
C VAL A 622 14.22 63.96 67.51
N GLY A 623 14.38 65.21 67.06
CA GLY A 623 13.49 65.92 66.12
C GLY A 623 12.03 66.18 66.53
N SER A 624 11.53 65.54 67.59
CA SER A 624 10.17 65.68 68.12
C SER A 624 10.19 65.57 69.65
N THR A 625 9.35 66.32 70.35
CA THR A 625 9.32 66.44 71.82
C THR A 625 8.85 65.16 72.55
N TYR A 626 8.64 64.05 71.84
CA TYR A 626 7.92 62.86 72.33
C TYR A 626 8.71 61.54 72.21
N ILE A 627 9.94 61.54 71.68
CA ILE A 627 10.80 60.33 71.59
C ILE A 627 12.11 60.57 72.32
N ASP A 628 12.38 59.73 73.31
CA ASP A 628 13.68 59.60 73.95
C ASP A 628 14.36 58.31 73.51
N ILE A 629 15.68 58.37 73.31
CA ILE A 629 16.46 57.24 72.82
C ILE A 629 17.55 56.88 73.81
N LEU A 630 17.50 55.65 74.30
CA LEU A 630 18.54 55.04 75.12
C LEU A 630 19.39 54.12 74.24
N THR A 631 20.64 54.51 74.01
CA THR A 631 21.58 53.69 73.24
C THR A 631 22.02 52.47 74.06
N ALA A 632 22.72 51.52 73.43
CA ALA A 632 23.16 50.29 74.10
C ALA A 632 24.29 50.55 75.10
N GLY A 633 25.06 51.62 74.89
CA GLY A 633 26.33 51.87 75.57
C GLY A 633 27.48 51.00 75.02
N PRO A 634 28.67 51.06 75.64
CA PRO A 634 29.82 50.24 75.27
C PRO A 634 29.50 48.75 75.37
N ARG A 635 30.04 47.95 74.44
CA ARG A 635 29.79 46.50 74.39
C ARG A 635 30.29 45.85 75.70
N PRO A 636 29.41 45.23 76.51
CA PRO A 636 29.81 44.58 77.75
C PRO A 636 30.48 43.23 77.49
N THR A 637 31.25 42.74 78.46
CA THR A 637 31.92 41.43 78.40
C THR A 637 30.91 40.28 78.34
N ASP A 638 29.82 40.37 79.11
CA ASP A 638 28.72 39.42 79.09
C ASP A 638 27.34 40.12 79.00
N PRO A 639 26.82 40.33 77.78
CA PRO A 639 25.49 40.87 77.55
C PRO A 639 24.35 40.09 78.22
N ALA A 640 24.44 38.75 78.24
CA ALA A 640 23.33 37.90 78.70
C ALA A 640 23.14 38.04 80.21
N ASN A 641 24.25 38.09 80.96
CA ASN A 641 24.19 38.30 82.41
C ASN A 641 23.51 39.64 82.76
N LEU A 642 23.86 40.73 82.07
CA LEU A 642 23.24 42.04 82.30
C LEU A 642 21.74 42.04 81.99
N LEU A 643 21.33 41.44 80.87
CA LEU A 643 19.92 41.38 80.47
C LEU A 643 19.07 40.46 81.38
N SER A 644 19.68 39.42 81.96
CA SER A 644 19.01 38.52 82.92
C SER A 644 18.95 39.06 84.36
N SER A 645 19.64 40.17 84.64
CA SER A 645 19.76 40.71 85.99
C SER A 645 18.41 41.20 86.55
N PRO A 646 18.20 41.16 87.88
CA PRO A 646 17.02 41.78 88.52
C PRO A 646 16.91 43.27 88.17
N ARG A 647 18.06 43.92 87.97
CA ARG A 647 18.17 45.32 87.59
C ARG A 647 17.46 45.64 86.27
N MET A 648 17.50 44.74 85.29
CA MET A 648 16.76 44.90 84.04
C MET A 648 15.25 45.02 84.28
N LYS A 649 14.70 44.22 85.19
CA LYS A 649 13.26 44.27 85.55
C LYS A 649 12.92 45.56 86.28
N GLU A 650 13.77 46.01 87.20
CA GLU A 650 13.58 47.29 87.90
C GLU A 650 13.57 48.48 86.93
N LEU A 651 14.54 48.53 86.01
CA LEU A 651 14.60 49.58 84.99
C LEU A 651 13.39 49.55 84.07
N MET A 652 12.98 48.36 83.61
CA MET A 652 11.80 48.23 82.75
C MET A 652 10.51 48.70 83.45
N ASN A 653 10.31 48.35 84.73
CA ASN A 653 9.16 48.85 85.50
C ASN A 653 9.19 50.39 85.61
N ALA A 654 10.35 50.96 85.92
CA ALA A 654 10.51 52.41 85.99
C ALA A 654 10.29 53.11 84.64
N PHE A 655 10.71 52.50 83.54
CA PHE A 655 10.46 53.05 82.20
C PHE A 655 8.97 52.99 81.83
N GLU A 656 8.27 51.91 82.17
CA GLU A 656 6.83 51.76 81.90
C GLU A 656 5.94 52.72 82.73
N GLU A 657 6.42 53.19 83.89
CA GLU A 657 5.77 54.22 84.70
C GLU A 657 5.94 55.62 84.11
N ASN A 658 7.14 55.93 83.57
CA ASN A 658 7.48 57.27 83.09
C ASN A 658 7.08 57.51 81.62
N TYR A 659 7.06 56.47 80.80
CA TYR A 659 6.72 56.53 79.38
C TYR A 659 5.38 55.85 79.08
N ASP A 660 4.73 56.31 78.01
CA ASP A 660 3.48 55.71 77.56
C ASP A 660 3.76 54.41 76.78
N LEU A 661 4.94 54.31 76.13
CA LEU A 661 5.40 53.14 75.41
C LEU A 661 6.94 53.03 75.45
N VAL A 662 7.46 51.84 75.77
CA VAL A 662 8.88 51.51 75.71
C VAL A 662 9.12 50.51 74.57
N ILE A 663 9.94 50.86 73.58
CA ILE A 663 10.27 49.99 72.44
C ILE A 663 11.71 49.52 72.56
N LEU A 664 11.94 48.21 72.46
CA LEU A 664 13.28 47.61 72.54
C LEU A 664 13.69 47.01 71.20
N ASP A 665 14.80 47.49 70.62
CA ASP A 665 15.47 46.86 69.48
C ASP A 665 16.39 45.74 69.99
N ALA A 666 16.00 44.49 69.77
CA ALA A 666 16.71 43.32 70.30
C ALA A 666 17.54 42.61 69.22
N PRO A 667 18.55 41.80 69.60
CA PRO A 667 19.29 40.98 68.64
C PRO A 667 18.37 39.90 68.00
N PRO A 668 18.81 39.24 66.91
CA PRO A 668 18.06 38.15 66.32
C PRO A 668 17.84 36.98 67.29
N VAL A 669 16.72 36.27 67.11
CA VAL A 669 16.30 35.16 67.98
C VAL A 669 17.15 33.91 67.77
N LEU A 670 17.49 33.59 66.52
CA LEU A 670 18.22 32.35 66.24
C LEU A 670 19.72 32.56 66.53
N GLY A 671 20.26 31.66 67.36
CA GLY A 671 21.67 31.62 67.71
C GLY A 671 22.09 32.44 68.93
N LEU A 672 21.19 33.24 69.53
CA LEU A 672 21.49 34.09 70.70
C LEU A 672 20.39 33.99 71.77
N VAL A 673 20.78 33.92 73.05
CA VAL A 673 19.84 33.86 74.19
C VAL A 673 19.34 35.25 74.59
N ASP A 674 20.12 36.29 74.27
CA ASP A 674 19.85 37.70 74.61
C ASP A 674 18.43 38.15 74.22
N ALA A 675 17.93 37.74 73.05
CA ALA A 675 16.59 38.09 72.59
C ALA A 675 15.50 37.50 73.52
N MET A 676 15.68 36.27 73.99
CA MET A 676 14.76 35.61 74.93
C MET A 676 14.79 36.29 76.30
N LEU A 677 15.97 36.71 76.77
CA LEU A 677 16.13 37.41 78.05
C LEU A 677 15.45 38.79 78.01
N THR A 678 15.68 39.56 76.94
CA THR A 678 15.00 40.84 76.72
C THR A 678 13.49 40.65 76.61
N ALA A 679 13.02 39.64 75.86
CA ALA A 679 11.60 39.34 75.69
C ALA A 679 10.90 39.03 77.02
N SER A 680 11.59 38.37 77.96
CA SER A 680 11.04 38.05 79.29
C SER A 680 10.77 39.27 80.17
N SER A 681 11.32 40.44 79.82
CA SER A 681 11.13 41.71 80.52
C SER A 681 10.15 42.65 79.80
N CYS A 682 9.51 42.19 78.71
CA CYS A 682 8.59 42.98 77.89
C CYS A 682 7.18 42.38 77.90
N ARG A 683 6.16 43.24 77.76
CA ARG A 683 4.75 42.79 77.68
C ARG A 683 4.38 42.21 76.33
N SER A 684 4.99 42.69 75.24
CA SER A 684 4.70 42.20 73.89
C SER A 684 5.97 42.04 73.05
N VAL A 685 5.99 41.04 72.19
CA VAL A 685 7.08 40.80 71.23
C VAL A 685 6.54 40.76 69.81
N VAL A 686 7.24 41.42 68.90
CA VAL A 686 6.97 41.39 67.45
C VAL A 686 8.17 40.83 66.72
N LEU A 687 7.91 39.87 65.83
CA LEU A 687 8.93 39.26 64.98
C LEU A 687 8.92 39.90 63.59
N VAL A 688 10.08 40.30 63.09
CA VAL A 688 10.27 40.85 61.76
C VAL A 688 10.87 39.80 60.85
N ALA A 689 10.23 39.51 59.73
CA ALA A 689 10.66 38.49 58.78
C ALA A 689 10.99 39.13 57.42
N SER A 690 12.22 38.95 56.92
CA SER A 690 12.62 39.52 55.63
C SER A 690 12.19 38.64 54.44
N MET A 691 11.27 39.17 53.63
CA MET A 691 10.74 38.49 52.45
C MET A 691 11.83 38.16 51.43
N SER A 692 11.75 36.95 50.86
CA SER A 692 12.73 36.39 49.91
C SER A 692 14.14 36.20 50.45
N ARG A 693 14.33 36.26 51.77
CA ARG A 693 15.63 36.01 52.44
C ARG A 693 15.50 35.02 53.59
N VAL A 694 14.45 35.14 54.40
CA VAL A 694 14.17 34.22 55.48
C VAL A 694 13.62 32.89 54.95
N THR A 695 14.07 31.77 55.52
CA THR A 695 13.57 30.43 55.16
C THR A 695 12.39 30.00 56.02
N ARG A 696 11.60 29.04 55.52
CA ARG A 696 10.46 28.47 56.26
C ARG A 696 10.90 27.88 57.60
N ALA A 697 12.03 27.18 57.60
CA ALA A 697 12.61 26.58 58.79
C ALA A 697 13.02 27.64 59.83
N GLN A 698 13.64 28.74 59.41
CA GLN A 698 14.05 29.83 60.30
C GLN A 698 12.87 30.53 60.97
N ILE A 699 11.78 30.81 60.22
CA ILE A 699 10.57 31.40 60.81
C ILE A 699 9.98 30.47 61.87
N ALA A 700 9.79 29.18 61.55
CA ALA A 700 9.21 28.21 62.48
C ALA A 700 10.06 28.05 63.75
N GLN A 701 11.38 28.05 63.64
CA GLN A 701 12.26 27.98 64.82
C GLN A 701 12.16 29.25 65.68
N ALA A 702 12.16 30.44 65.06
CA ALA A 702 12.10 31.70 65.79
C ALA A 702 10.74 31.90 66.48
N THR A 703 9.64 31.55 65.80
CA THR A 703 8.30 31.59 66.41
C THR A 703 8.17 30.58 67.54
N ALA A 704 8.70 29.36 67.38
CA ALA A 704 8.69 28.36 68.45
C ALA A 704 9.44 28.84 69.71
N MET A 705 10.59 29.50 69.56
CA MET A 705 11.34 30.06 70.70
C MET A 705 10.56 31.17 71.40
N LEU A 706 10.03 32.15 70.65
CA LEU A 706 9.35 33.32 71.20
C LEU A 706 7.88 33.09 71.59
N SER A 707 7.23 32.02 71.12
CA SER A 707 5.83 31.69 71.47
C SER A 707 5.60 31.57 72.97
N LYS A 708 6.66 31.28 73.74
CA LYS A 708 6.65 31.21 75.20
C LYS A 708 6.71 32.59 75.89
N LEU A 709 6.93 33.67 75.15
CA LEU A 709 7.25 35.02 75.65
C LEU A 709 6.43 36.12 74.93
N ASN A 710 5.09 36.05 75.02
CA ASN A 710 4.15 37.08 74.56
C ASN A 710 4.38 37.58 73.10
N LEU A 711 4.70 36.66 72.19
CA LEU A 711 4.78 36.95 70.75
C LEU A 711 3.39 37.21 70.19
N ILE A 712 3.12 38.46 69.79
CA ILE A 712 1.79 38.91 69.38
C ILE A 712 1.57 38.88 67.86
N GLY A 713 2.63 38.81 67.05
CA GLY A 713 2.50 38.76 65.60
C GLY A 713 3.81 38.93 64.85
N VAL A 714 3.71 38.85 63.52
CA VAL A 714 4.85 38.95 62.59
C VAL A 714 4.66 40.13 61.63
N VAL A 715 5.75 40.82 61.29
CA VAL A 715 5.80 41.88 60.27
C VAL A 715 6.60 41.40 59.07
N ALA A 716 6.02 41.48 57.87
CA ALA A 716 6.71 41.12 56.63
C ALA A 716 7.53 42.29 56.11
N ASN A 717 8.86 42.21 56.19
CA ASN A 717 9.75 43.25 55.70
C ASN A 717 10.28 42.97 54.30
N GLY A 718 10.25 43.98 53.42
CA GLY A 718 10.91 43.90 52.11
C GLY A 718 10.05 43.31 50.99
N VAL A 719 8.72 43.43 51.07
CA VAL A 719 7.80 42.94 50.02
C VAL A 719 8.09 43.67 48.69
N ALA A 720 8.33 42.91 47.62
CA ALA A 720 8.73 43.43 46.30
C ALA A 720 7.55 44.03 45.49
N ASN A 721 6.31 43.63 45.80
CA ASN A 721 5.09 44.09 45.16
C ASN A 721 4.09 44.60 46.22
N SER A 722 4.29 45.82 46.72
CA SER A 722 3.28 46.51 47.53
C SER A 722 2.16 47.14 46.68
N GLY A 723 2.04 46.75 45.40
CA GLY A 723 1.08 47.32 44.45
C GLY A 723 -0.34 46.74 44.52
N SER A 724 -0.58 45.63 45.23
CA SER A 724 -1.87 44.92 45.16
C SER A 724 -2.79 45.10 46.36
N THR A 725 -2.33 45.67 47.48
CA THR A 725 -3.14 45.61 48.72
C THR A 725 -3.31 46.95 49.45
N TYR A 726 -2.61 48.04 49.10
CA TYR A 726 -2.80 49.28 49.88
C TYR A 726 -2.69 50.65 49.18
N VAL A 727 -2.35 50.78 47.89
CA VAL A 727 -2.16 52.14 47.31
C VAL A 727 -2.70 52.27 45.89
N GLN A 728 -4.02 52.35 45.75
CA GLN A 728 -4.65 52.92 44.55
C GLN A 728 -4.79 54.45 44.65
N TYR A 729 -4.95 55.01 45.86
CA TYR A 729 -5.19 56.44 46.06
C TYR A 729 -3.95 57.35 45.88
N ALA A 730 -2.72 56.90 46.16
CA ALA A 730 -1.54 57.77 46.00
C ALA A 730 -1.02 57.87 44.56
N ARG A 731 -1.47 56.98 43.65
CA ARG A 731 -1.10 57.06 42.23
C ARG A 731 -1.78 58.24 41.54
N GLU A 732 -3.01 58.56 41.91
CA GLU A 732 -3.74 59.73 41.39
C GLU A 732 -3.12 61.06 41.82
N TYR A 733 -2.60 61.16 43.05
CA TYR A 733 -1.95 62.40 43.52
C TYR A 733 -0.60 62.68 42.86
N ARG A 734 0.13 61.65 42.44
CA ARG A 734 1.41 61.82 41.75
C ARG A 734 1.22 62.29 40.30
N TYR A 735 0.12 61.90 39.66
CA TYR A 735 -0.28 62.41 38.35
C TYR A 735 -0.85 63.85 38.44
N SER A 736 -1.61 64.18 39.50
CA SER A 736 -2.14 65.54 39.67
C SER A 736 -1.05 66.58 40.00
N LEU A 737 -0.01 66.20 40.77
CA LEU A 737 1.14 67.08 41.04
C LEU A 737 2.05 67.26 39.82
N GLN A 738 2.22 66.25 38.96
CA GLN A 738 2.95 66.43 37.70
C GLN A 738 2.20 67.36 36.73
N GLN A 739 0.86 67.28 36.67
CA GLN A 739 0.06 68.20 35.86
C GLN A 739 0.02 69.64 36.41
N ALA A 740 0.27 69.84 37.71
CA ALA A 740 0.34 71.18 38.31
C ALA A 740 1.72 71.85 38.17
N VAL A 741 2.77 71.09 37.83
CA VAL A 741 4.12 71.63 37.56
C VAL A 741 4.34 71.89 36.05
N GLU A 742 3.51 71.32 35.17
CA GLU A 742 3.52 71.57 33.72
C GLU A 742 2.46 72.59 33.26
N LYS A 743 1.93 73.44 34.14
CA LYS A 743 1.05 74.57 33.78
C LYS A 743 1.59 75.91 34.23
#